data_AF-A0A8H6RB78-F1
#
_entry.id   AF-A0A8H6RB78-F1
#
_cell.length_a   1.000
_cell.length_b   1.000
_cell.length_c   1.000
_cell.angle_alpha   90.00
_cell.angle_beta   90.00
_cell.angle_gamma   90.00
#
_symmetry.space_group_name_H-M   'P 1'
#
loop_
_entity.id
_entity.type
_entity.pdbx_description
1 polymer ?
#
loop_
_entity_poly.entity_id
_entity_poly.type
_entity_poly.pdbx_seq_one_letter_code
_entity_poly.pdbx_strand_id
1 'polypeptide(L)'
;MGLEDSTALVALIVSLIALFIASLQLLQAVFGTAEGYKRCSEAVIGPWEGLRHRQFHWRELRFEVKYITPQILIVSESAKAWLEHQHKERRSNSKEQREHVHILHRDLISKNYRHEHQEREIWKRNSSWWRRQYDPWDYYNKLRVLRLTAEGLDSEQEKGRKLDIQNADQQNVNGTVMPKHIRGYSTRTILPVANEPIVDASDENPRRQETYLTSSYLMGPGQKHEIRVSCDTLLREVCSVYTSYGPSPPPPPVSEDSIYYTVKNAVSQVDHFLRVVDRSWYRKRNFARTHASITFREWSWDMMPADMTRPLATIAVGHLVILAVRLGMQWRVLNLETAMSADGHGYSLSCTKSDRLGLVFRLVTMGVEQGTVKLIPSKAADKLMCGRLPGCPMLVKRDFDFIDNARKSRLDFSRALEPGHVLHQIGVPKETRKELQEGLSRNREFISVHNEIVPLLSAFLPLDGSDAVQHYGHCWSERRKGVLHLWEGRYVLLHHLERTVRERKVVDNEHDLMRALRYLRKLKEEYPEDFFGLKSHKAIDGKVNPLRHRETGEARRTDLVDLCREIHRWTDARFMNLRFDEEDNSGRRHYENFVAAHLNMATYATISIYDKIPESELPSCPLESTKVSKRHQKILQEVKDLDESIRPPWVLCRLLETAEQYVKQMQTGDHAVANYIQERGSSCKQAEIETAWWMLMVRGIAWNMSTVSLGWGDPIPASFYDNHVPVWIT
;
A
#
# COMPACT_ATOMS: atom_id res chain seq x y z
N MET A 1 14.32 -80.58 40.60
CA MET A 1 14.14 -79.65 39.47
C MET A 1 14.51 -80.39 38.21
N GLY A 2 13.59 -80.53 37.27
CA GLY A 2 13.79 -81.22 35.99
C GLY A 2 14.32 -80.30 34.89
N LEU A 3 14.59 -80.88 33.71
CA LEU A 3 14.87 -80.08 32.51
C LEU A 3 13.67 -79.21 32.11
N GLU A 4 12.46 -79.64 32.47
CA GLU A 4 11.20 -78.92 32.24
C GLU A 4 11.16 -77.57 32.98
N ASP A 5 11.58 -77.53 34.26
CA ASP A 5 11.69 -76.27 35.03
C ASP A 5 12.65 -75.29 34.34
N SER A 6 13.76 -75.82 33.82
CA SER A 6 14.84 -75.03 33.22
C SER A 6 14.44 -74.47 31.84
N THR A 7 13.75 -75.28 31.03
CA THR A 7 13.25 -74.86 29.71
C THR A 7 12.08 -73.88 29.84
N ALA A 8 11.18 -74.05 30.82
CA ALA A 8 10.13 -73.08 31.15
C ALA A 8 10.72 -71.73 31.59
N LEU A 9 11.73 -71.74 32.46
CA LEU A 9 12.42 -70.51 32.90
C LEU A 9 13.10 -69.78 31.74
N VAL A 10 13.80 -70.50 30.86
CA VAL A 10 14.44 -69.90 29.67
C VAL A 10 13.38 -69.32 28.71
N ALA A 11 12.29 -70.04 28.46
CA ALA A 11 11.19 -69.55 27.61
C ALA A 11 10.53 -68.28 28.18
N LEU A 12 10.37 -68.19 29.51
CA LEU A 12 9.86 -67.00 30.19
C LEU A 12 10.82 -65.80 30.03
N ILE A 13 12.13 -66.01 30.24
CA ILE A 13 13.15 -64.97 30.06
C ILE A 13 13.18 -64.45 28.62
N VAL A 14 13.17 -65.34 27.63
CA VAL A 14 13.13 -64.97 26.20
C VAL A 14 11.85 -64.19 25.87
N SER A 15 10.70 -64.60 26.42
CA SER A 15 9.41 -63.91 26.22
C SER A 15 9.38 -62.52 26.85
N LEU A 16 9.96 -62.35 28.04
CA LEU A 16 10.10 -61.04 28.70
C LEU A 16 11.03 -60.10 27.93
N ILE A 17 12.15 -60.61 27.40
CA ILE A 17 13.07 -59.84 26.55
C ILE A 17 12.38 -59.43 25.24
N ALA A 18 11.66 -60.35 24.59
CA ALA A 18 10.90 -60.06 23.37
C ALA A 18 9.81 -59.00 23.61
N LEU A 19 9.06 -59.11 24.72
CA LEU A 19 8.04 -58.13 25.12
C LEU A 19 8.65 -56.75 25.41
N PHE A 20 9.81 -56.70 26.07
CA PHE A 20 10.53 -55.45 26.33
C PHE A 20 11.00 -54.79 25.03
N ILE A 21 11.58 -55.55 24.10
CA ILE A 21 12.01 -55.05 22.79
C ILE A 21 10.80 -54.55 21.98
N ALA A 22 9.69 -55.30 21.93
CA ALA A 22 8.47 -54.88 21.26
C ALA A 22 7.88 -53.60 21.88
N SER A 23 7.94 -53.46 23.21
CA SER A 23 7.51 -52.25 23.93
C SER A 23 8.37 -51.04 23.59
N LEU A 24 9.69 -51.20 23.47
CA LEU A 24 10.61 -50.14 23.03
C LEU A 24 10.39 -49.77 21.56
N GLN A 25 10.16 -50.74 20.68
CA GLN A 25 9.84 -50.50 19.26
C GLN A 25 8.53 -49.74 19.09
N LEU A 26 7.48 -50.12 19.84
CA LEU A 26 6.22 -49.39 19.88
C LEU A 26 6.44 -47.96 20.39
N LEU A 27 7.15 -47.78 21.51
CA LEU A 27 7.46 -46.46 22.06
C LEU A 27 8.24 -45.56 21.07
N GLN A 28 9.20 -46.14 20.35
CA GLN A 28 9.96 -45.46 19.29
C GLN A 28 9.06 -45.07 18.12
N ALA A 29 8.13 -45.93 17.68
CA ALA A 29 7.16 -45.61 16.64
C ALA A 29 6.22 -44.46 17.08
N VAL A 30 5.68 -44.54 18.30
CA VAL A 30 4.82 -43.50 18.90
C VAL A 30 5.55 -42.15 18.94
N PHE A 31 6.81 -42.09 19.39
CA PHE A 31 7.60 -40.85 19.35
C PHE A 31 8.02 -40.42 17.94
N GLY A 32 8.16 -41.36 16.99
CA GLY A 32 8.40 -41.09 15.57
C GLY A 32 7.29 -40.26 14.93
N THR A 33 6.02 -40.47 15.32
CA THR A 33 4.88 -39.68 14.82
C THR A 33 5.01 -38.17 15.09
N ALA A 34 5.78 -37.78 16.10
CA ALA A 34 6.01 -36.38 16.45
C ALA A 34 7.08 -35.67 15.59
N GLU A 35 7.43 -36.15 14.38
CA GLU A 35 8.50 -35.54 13.56
C GLU A 35 8.26 -34.05 13.28
N GLY A 36 7.00 -33.66 13.04
CA GLY A 36 6.59 -32.26 12.87
C GLY A 36 7.03 -31.33 14.00
N TYR A 37 7.24 -31.85 15.21
CA TYR A 37 7.72 -31.08 16.35
C TYR A 37 9.16 -30.58 16.14
N LYS A 38 10.01 -31.38 15.48
CA LYS A 38 11.37 -30.99 15.06
C LYS A 38 11.32 -29.98 13.91
N ARG A 39 10.39 -30.17 12.96
CA ARG A 39 10.14 -29.26 11.83
C ARG A 39 9.60 -27.90 12.27
N CYS A 40 8.93 -27.83 13.43
CA CYS A 40 8.46 -26.61 14.08
C CYS A 40 9.41 -26.09 15.18
N SER A 41 10.73 -26.32 15.08
CA SER A 41 11.71 -25.90 16.11
C SER A 41 12.16 -24.44 15.99
N GLU A 42 12.75 -23.88 17.05
CA GLU A 42 13.32 -22.51 17.05
C GLU A 42 14.39 -22.32 15.96
N ALA A 43 15.10 -23.38 15.56
CA ALA A 43 16.02 -23.33 14.41
C ALA A 43 15.32 -23.14 13.05
N VAL A 44 14.03 -23.46 12.95
CA VAL A 44 13.25 -23.42 11.69
C VAL A 44 12.25 -22.28 11.68
N ILE A 45 11.50 -22.10 12.76
CA ILE A 45 10.47 -21.05 12.92
C ILE A 45 10.82 -20.01 13.99
N GLY A 46 11.99 -20.06 14.63
CA GLY A 46 12.43 -19.04 15.59
C GLY A 46 11.44 -18.84 16.76
N PRO A 47 11.13 -17.60 17.14
CA PRO A 47 10.26 -17.28 18.27
C PRO A 47 8.87 -17.95 18.23
N TRP A 48 8.38 -18.29 17.02
CA TRP A 48 7.11 -18.98 16.79
C TRP A 48 7.08 -20.41 17.37
N GLU A 49 8.24 -20.98 17.74
CA GLU A 49 8.31 -22.25 18.47
C GLU A 49 7.46 -22.25 19.75
N GLY A 50 7.30 -21.07 20.38
CA GLY A 50 6.48 -20.91 21.58
C GLY A 50 5.00 -21.30 21.42
N LEU A 51 4.48 -21.28 20.19
CA LEU A 51 3.07 -21.49 19.87
C LEU A 51 2.75 -22.91 19.36
N ARG A 52 3.75 -23.80 19.21
CA ARG A 52 3.50 -25.22 18.89
C ARG A 52 3.07 -26.00 20.13
N HIS A 53 2.26 -27.03 19.95
CA HIS A 53 1.98 -28.02 20.99
C HIS A 53 1.79 -29.43 20.41
N ARG A 54 1.69 -30.43 21.28
CA ARG A 54 1.45 -31.83 20.91
C ARG A 54 0.14 -32.28 21.53
N GLN A 55 -0.72 -32.91 20.73
CA GLN A 55 -1.98 -33.51 21.16
C GLN A 55 -1.84 -35.03 21.01
N PHE A 56 -2.08 -35.81 22.07
CA PHE A 56 -1.99 -37.26 22.02
C PHE A 56 -3.36 -37.87 21.74
N HIS A 57 -3.47 -38.67 20.67
CA HIS A 57 -4.70 -39.29 20.23
C HIS A 57 -4.74 -40.75 20.67
N TRP A 58 -5.36 -41.03 21.81
CA TRP A 58 -5.45 -42.37 22.41
C TRP A 58 -6.02 -43.45 21.49
N ARG A 59 -6.91 -43.09 20.55
CA ARG A 59 -7.49 -44.03 19.57
C ARG A 59 -6.52 -44.44 18.45
N GLU A 60 -5.51 -43.63 18.20
CA GLU A 60 -4.55 -43.77 17.09
C GLU A 60 -3.12 -44.00 17.61
N LEU A 61 -2.94 -44.02 18.95
CA LEU A 61 -1.68 -44.15 19.69
C LEU A 61 -0.54 -43.25 19.16
N ARG A 62 -0.87 -42.02 18.73
CA ARG A 62 0.10 -41.09 18.13
C ARG A 62 0.02 -39.66 18.64
N PHE A 63 1.08 -38.91 18.43
CA PHE A 63 1.13 -37.47 18.69
C PHE A 63 0.83 -36.69 17.41
N GLU A 64 -0.30 -36.00 17.37
CA GLU A 64 -0.51 -34.89 16.44
C GLU A 64 0.36 -33.70 16.89
N VAL A 65 1.03 -33.05 15.94
CA VAL A 65 1.77 -31.80 16.20
C VAL A 65 0.98 -30.63 15.65
N LYS A 66 0.57 -29.73 16.54
CA LYS A 66 -0.14 -28.50 16.19
C LYS A 66 0.78 -27.30 16.28
N TYR A 67 0.64 -26.38 15.33
CA TYR A 67 1.43 -25.16 15.22
C TYR A 67 0.57 -24.00 14.72
N ILE A 68 1.05 -22.77 14.90
CA ILE A 68 0.34 -21.55 14.50
C ILE A 68 1.16 -20.81 13.44
N THR A 69 0.51 -20.34 12.36
CA THR A 69 1.15 -19.48 11.35
C THR A 69 0.40 -18.18 11.09
N PRO A 70 1.08 -17.11 10.64
CA PRO A 70 0.43 -15.90 10.18
C PRO A 70 -0.32 -16.13 8.86
N GLN A 71 -1.57 -15.71 8.83
CA GLN A 71 -2.29 -15.33 7.62
C GLN A 71 -2.17 -13.81 7.44
N ILE A 72 -1.52 -13.38 6.37
CA ILE A 72 -1.23 -11.99 6.04
C ILE A 72 -2.34 -11.42 5.17
N LEU A 73 -2.82 -10.23 5.51
CA LEU A 73 -3.94 -9.57 4.86
C LEU A 73 -3.60 -8.10 4.58
N ILE A 74 -4.11 -7.55 3.47
CA ILE A 74 -4.32 -6.11 3.35
C ILE A 74 -5.79 -5.83 3.68
N VAL A 75 -6.04 -4.85 4.55
CA VAL A 75 -7.39 -4.50 5.04
C VAL A 75 -7.59 -2.99 4.98
N SER A 76 -8.83 -2.53 4.79
CA SER A 76 -9.18 -1.11 4.99
C SER A 76 -9.16 -0.74 6.48
N GLU A 77 -9.07 0.56 6.80
CA GLU A 77 -9.19 1.02 8.20
C GLU A 77 -10.52 0.58 8.86
N SER A 78 -11.60 0.45 8.08
CA SER A 78 -12.89 -0.08 8.55
C SER A 78 -12.85 -1.58 8.88
N ALA A 79 -12.33 -2.43 7.98
CA ALA A 79 -12.19 -3.87 8.23
C ALA A 79 -11.19 -4.15 9.37
N LYS A 80 -10.12 -3.37 9.45
CA LYS A 80 -9.19 -3.34 10.57
C LYS A 80 -9.89 -2.98 11.88
N ALA A 81 -10.69 -1.92 11.94
CA ALA A 81 -11.42 -1.54 13.15
C ALA A 81 -12.40 -2.64 13.63
N TRP A 82 -13.05 -3.34 12.69
CA TRP A 82 -13.88 -4.51 12.98
C TRP A 82 -13.04 -5.69 13.55
N LEU A 83 -11.88 -5.98 12.97
CA LEU A 83 -10.92 -6.96 13.51
C LEU A 83 -10.37 -6.54 14.91
N GLU A 84 -10.14 -5.24 15.16
CA GLU A 84 -9.77 -4.72 16.50
C GLU A 84 -10.92 -4.91 17.52
N HIS A 85 -12.18 -4.96 17.08
CA HIS A 85 -13.37 -5.19 17.91
C HIS A 85 -13.54 -6.68 18.24
N GLN A 86 -13.60 -7.53 17.21
CA GLN A 86 -13.78 -8.99 17.35
C GLN A 86 -12.70 -9.64 18.22
N HIS A 87 -11.45 -9.17 18.14
CA HIS A 87 -10.38 -9.65 19.03
C HIS A 87 -10.58 -9.27 20.51
N LYS A 88 -11.27 -8.17 20.83
CA LYS A 88 -11.62 -7.80 22.22
C LYS A 88 -12.77 -8.67 22.75
N GLU A 89 -13.79 -8.91 21.93
CA GLU A 89 -14.94 -9.77 22.26
C GLU A 89 -14.49 -11.21 22.49
N ARG A 90 -13.66 -11.77 21.59
CA ARG A 90 -13.07 -13.10 21.77
C ARG A 90 -12.11 -13.19 22.97
N ARG A 91 -11.50 -12.09 23.43
CA ARG A 91 -10.72 -12.05 24.67
C ARG A 91 -11.57 -12.09 25.95
N SER A 92 -12.85 -11.71 25.89
CA SER A 92 -13.76 -11.82 27.04
C SER A 92 -14.38 -13.22 27.15
N ASN A 93 -14.65 -13.87 26.02
CA ASN A 93 -15.25 -15.22 25.99
C ASN A 93 -14.19 -16.33 26.07
N SER A 94 -13.70 -16.63 27.27
CA SER A 94 -12.54 -17.50 27.54
C SER A 94 -12.69 -19.01 27.25
N LYS A 95 -13.65 -19.43 26.40
CA LYS A 95 -13.98 -20.86 26.16
C LYS A 95 -14.05 -21.31 24.69
N GLU A 96 -14.05 -20.40 23.71
CA GLU A 96 -14.08 -20.77 22.29
C GLU A 96 -12.67 -20.89 21.66
N GLN A 97 -12.61 -21.43 20.44
CA GLN A 97 -11.35 -21.83 19.80
C GLN A 97 -10.42 -20.64 19.48
N ARG A 98 -9.11 -20.90 19.57
CA ARG A 98 -8.04 -19.90 19.62
C ARG A 98 -7.62 -19.31 18.25
N GLU A 99 -8.58 -18.78 17.50
CA GLU A 99 -8.29 -17.90 16.36
C GLU A 99 -7.81 -16.52 16.85
N HIS A 100 -6.50 -16.38 17.06
CA HIS A 100 -5.88 -15.15 17.56
C HIS A 100 -5.71 -14.11 16.43
N VAL A 101 -6.77 -13.35 16.16
CA VAL A 101 -6.73 -12.14 15.30
C VAL A 101 -5.77 -11.10 15.91
N HIS A 102 -4.68 -10.75 15.22
CA HIS A 102 -3.60 -9.90 15.77
C HIS A 102 -3.09 -8.91 14.70
N ILE A 103 -3.78 -7.79 14.59
CA ILE A 103 -3.44 -6.73 13.63
C ILE A 103 -2.02 -6.21 13.86
N LEU A 104 -1.32 -5.93 12.76
CA LEU A 104 -0.01 -5.28 12.73
C LEU A 104 -0.08 -3.81 13.17
N HIS A 105 -0.22 -3.61 14.48
CA HIS A 105 0.52 -2.55 15.15
C HIS A 105 1.89 -3.12 15.54
N ARG A 106 2.96 -2.34 15.34
CA ARG A 106 4.33 -2.69 15.80
C ARG A 106 4.38 -2.94 17.33
N ASP A 107 3.45 -2.30 18.03
CA ASP A 107 3.11 -2.57 19.43
C ASP A 107 2.61 -3.98 19.70
N LEU A 108 1.74 -4.56 18.87
CA LEU A 108 0.95 -5.74 19.25
C LEU A 108 1.78 -7.01 19.21
N ILE A 109 2.57 -7.23 18.14
CA ILE A 109 3.57 -8.31 18.11
C ILE A 109 4.51 -8.14 19.31
N SER A 110 5.12 -6.96 19.45
CA SER A 110 6.15 -6.77 20.47
C SER A 110 5.61 -6.75 21.90
N LYS A 111 4.32 -6.44 22.15
CA LYS A 111 3.69 -6.51 23.49
C LYS A 111 3.14 -7.89 23.80
N ASN A 112 2.46 -8.58 22.87
CA ASN A 112 2.00 -9.95 23.12
C ASN A 112 3.20 -10.89 23.28
N TYR A 113 4.21 -10.78 22.41
CA TYR A 113 5.47 -11.51 22.55
C TYR A 113 6.19 -11.18 23.87
N ARG A 114 6.26 -9.91 24.28
CA ARG A 114 6.81 -9.55 25.60
C ARG A 114 5.96 -10.08 26.75
N HIS A 115 4.64 -10.15 26.64
CA HIS A 115 3.76 -10.68 27.68
C HIS A 115 3.97 -12.20 27.86
N GLU A 116 3.84 -12.97 26.78
CA GLU A 116 4.07 -14.43 26.81
C GLU A 116 5.50 -14.78 27.22
N HIS A 117 6.49 -13.98 26.77
CA HIS A 117 7.88 -14.15 27.19
C HIS A 117 8.11 -13.72 28.64
N GLN A 118 7.43 -12.69 29.16
CA GLN A 118 7.50 -12.31 30.57
C GLN A 118 6.81 -13.34 31.46
N GLU A 119 5.63 -13.85 31.10
CA GLU A 119 4.97 -14.94 31.80
C GLU A 119 5.82 -16.22 31.76
N ARG A 120 6.47 -16.53 30.63
CA ARG A 120 7.46 -17.63 30.56
C ARG A 120 8.70 -17.39 31.41
N GLU A 121 9.26 -16.18 31.49
CA GLU A 121 10.43 -15.91 32.34
C GLU A 121 10.08 -15.83 33.83
N ILE A 122 8.88 -15.36 34.17
CA ILE A 122 8.32 -15.45 35.53
C ILE A 122 8.10 -16.92 35.89
N TRP A 123 7.51 -17.71 35.00
CA TRP A 123 7.32 -19.16 35.20
C TRP A 123 8.67 -19.90 35.30
N LYS A 124 9.67 -19.57 34.48
CA LYS A 124 11.03 -20.11 34.58
C LYS A 124 11.71 -19.73 35.89
N ARG A 125 11.67 -18.45 36.30
CA ARG A 125 12.23 -17.98 37.59
C ARG A 125 11.54 -18.63 38.79
N ASN A 126 10.21 -18.73 38.77
CA ASN A 126 9.47 -19.40 39.82
C ASN A 126 9.82 -20.90 39.84
N SER A 127 9.86 -21.57 38.67
CA SER A 127 10.25 -22.98 38.58
C SER A 127 11.72 -23.27 38.94
N SER A 128 12.62 -22.29 38.84
CA SER A 128 14.00 -22.45 39.34
C SER A 128 14.11 -22.27 40.86
N TRP A 129 13.19 -21.53 41.48
CA TRP A 129 13.02 -21.46 42.94
C TRP A 129 12.46 -22.79 43.49
N TRP A 130 11.40 -23.34 42.87
CA TRP A 130 10.76 -24.59 43.28
C TRP A 130 11.68 -25.83 43.18
N ARG A 131 12.69 -25.83 42.31
CA ARG A 131 13.66 -26.94 42.13
C ARG A 131 14.52 -27.28 43.36
N ARG A 132 14.48 -26.47 44.43
CA ARG A 132 15.42 -26.61 45.57
C ARG A 132 14.91 -27.37 46.80
N GLN A 133 13.64 -27.77 46.89
CA GLN A 133 13.14 -28.46 48.10
C GLN A 133 12.21 -29.68 47.92
N TYR A 134 11.50 -29.87 46.79
CA TYR A 134 10.62 -31.05 46.62
C TYR A 134 10.61 -31.61 45.19
N ASP A 135 10.35 -32.91 45.06
CA ASP A 135 10.11 -33.59 43.78
C ASP A 135 8.77 -33.11 43.17
N PRO A 136 8.77 -32.49 41.97
CA PRO A 136 7.54 -32.06 41.31
C PRO A 136 6.54 -33.19 41.01
N TRP A 137 7.00 -34.45 40.87
CA TRP A 137 6.14 -35.55 40.45
C TRP A 137 5.30 -36.13 41.59
N ASP A 138 5.86 -36.24 42.79
CA ASP A 138 5.12 -36.70 43.98
C ASP A 138 4.04 -35.69 44.39
N TYR A 139 4.35 -34.39 44.37
CA TYR A 139 3.36 -33.33 44.67
C TYR A 139 2.23 -33.27 43.63
N TYR A 140 2.55 -33.40 42.33
CA TYR A 140 1.54 -33.42 41.27
C TYR A 140 0.61 -34.63 41.38
N ASN A 141 1.14 -35.82 41.70
CA ASN A 141 0.32 -37.01 41.87
C ASN A 141 -0.54 -36.94 43.16
N LYS A 142 -0.01 -36.40 44.27
CA LYS A 142 -0.79 -36.17 45.50
C LYS A 142 -1.94 -35.18 45.28
N LEU A 143 -1.69 -34.06 44.60
CA LEU A 143 -2.76 -33.12 44.22
C LEU A 143 -3.78 -33.76 43.26
N ARG A 144 -3.34 -34.58 42.30
CA ARG A 144 -4.23 -35.28 41.36
C ARG A 144 -5.12 -36.30 42.06
N VAL A 145 -4.60 -37.05 43.03
CA VAL A 145 -5.39 -38.00 43.83
C VAL A 145 -6.36 -37.26 44.75
N LEU A 146 -5.91 -36.24 45.49
CA LEU A 146 -6.78 -35.41 46.34
C LEU A 146 -7.91 -34.77 45.52
N ARG A 147 -7.61 -34.26 44.32
CA ARG A 147 -8.61 -33.69 43.41
C ARG A 147 -9.63 -34.72 42.92
N LEU A 148 -9.18 -35.90 42.48
CA LEU A 148 -10.09 -36.95 42.02
C LEU A 148 -10.93 -37.57 43.17
N THR A 149 -10.45 -37.46 44.42
CA THR A 149 -11.22 -37.83 45.61
C THR A 149 -12.21 -36.73 46.00
N ALA A 150 -11.86 -35.46 45.80
CA ALA A 150 -12.70 -34.30 46.14
C ALA A 150 -13.74 -33.92 45.06
N GLU A 151 -13.58 -34.37 43.81
CA GLU A 151 -14.55 -34.15 42.73
C GLU A 151 -15.63 -35.27 42.68
N GLY A 152 -15.65 -36.18 43.66
CA GLY A 152 -16.79 -37.04 43.98
C GLY A 152 -17.81 -36.31 44.84
N LEU A 153 -18.93 -35.91 44.22
CA LEU A 153 -19.99 -35.08 44.83
C LEU A 153 -20.63 -35.70 46.08
N ASP A 154 -20.87 -34.86 47.10
CA ASP A 154 -22.21 -34.73 47.66
C ASP A 154 -22.51 -33.29 48.16
N SER A 155 -23.77 -33.03 48.49
CA SER A 155 -24.45 -31.73 48.39
C SER A 155 -24.41 -30.77 49.62
N GLU A 156 -24.96 -29.56 49.43
CA GLU A 156 -25.70 -28.73 50.42
C GLU A 156 -25.01 -27.84 51.49
N GLN A 157 -23.69 -27.53 51.52
CA GLN A 157 -23.14 -26.77 52.69
C GLN A 157 -22.17 -25.56 52.55
N GLU A 158 -22.03 -24.86 51.41
CA GLU A 158 -21.15 -23.65 51.35
C GLU A 158 -21.82 -22.34 50.88
N LYS A 159 -23.02 -22.03 51.40
CA LYS A 159 -23.62 -20.68 51.33
C LYS A 159 -23.18 -19.72 52.45
N GLY A 160 -22.46 -20.19 53.46
CA GLY A 160 -22.19 -19.43 54.70
C GLY A 160 -20.94 -18.53 54.73
N ARG A 161 -19.94 -18.75 53.87
CA ARG A 161 -18.62 -18.08 53.95
C ARG A 161 -18.47 -16.90 53.01
N LYS A 162 -19.13 -15.76 53.31
CA LYS A 162 -19.02 -14.56 52.46
C LYS A 162 -19.06 -13.19 53.16
N LEU A 163 -18.78 -13.11 54.48
CA LEU A 163 -18.81 -11.85 55.23
C LEU A 163 -17.45 -11.36 55.77
N ASP A 164 -16.51 -12.23 56.13
CA ASP A 164 -15.39 -11.84 57.02
C ASP A 164 -14.07 -11.42 56.36
N ILE A 165 -14.06 -11.14 55.04
CA ILE A 165 -12.84 -10.69 54.32
C ILE A 165 -13.10 -9.37 53.59
N GLN A 166 -13.34 -8.31 54.36
CA GLN A 166 -13.38 -6.94 53.84
C GLN A 166 -12.73 -5.87 54.75
N ASN A 167 -12.19 -6.25 55.92
CA ASN A 167 -11.53 -5.34 56.88
C ASN A 167 -10.13 -5.86 57.27
N ALA A 168 -9.10 -5.41 56.56
CA ALA A 168 -7.69 -5.49 56.97
C ALA A 168 -6.82 -4.53 56.12
N ASP A 169 -6.51 -3.36 56.68
CA ASP A 169 -5.27 -2.55 56.60
C ASP A 169 -4.52 -2.45 55.25
N GLN A 170 -4.17 -1.28 54.68
CA GLN A 170 -3.97 0.09 55.21
C GLN A 170 -2.99 0.25 56.39
N GLN A 171 -1.66 0.24 56.12
CA GLN A 171 -0.67 1.24 56.64
C GLN A 171 0.80 0.90 56.28
N ASN A 172 1.51 1.79 55.56
CA ASN A 172 2.78 2.45 55.98
C ASN A 172 3.55 3.17 54.84
N VAL A 173 4.46 4.09 55.19
CA VAL A 173 5.10 5.10 54.29
C VAL A 173 6.56 5.44 54.74
N ASN A 174 7.41 5.93 53.82
CA ASN A 174 8.85 6.32 53.96
C ASN A 174 9.84 5.12 54.03
N GLY A 175 11.14 5.17 53.69
CA GLY A 175 12.08 6.19 53.17
C GLY A 175 13.56 5.68 53.31
N THR A 176 14.70 6.25 52.86
CA THR A 176 15.11 7.32 51.89
C THR A 176 16.67 7.22 51.68
N VAL A 177 17.30 8.04 50.80
CA VAL A 177 18.77 8.38 50.70
C VAL A 177 19.70 7.54 49.77
N MET A 178 20.73 8.22 49.22
CA MET A 178 21.82 7.80 48.31
C MET A 178 23.18 8.30 48.85
N PRO A 179 24.33 7.71 48.46
CA PRO A 179 25.38 8.56 47.86
C PRO A 179 26.25 7.92 46.73
N LYS A 180 27.08 8.77 46.11
CA LYS A 180 27.90 8.56 44.88
C LYS A 180 29.29 7.97 45.16
N HIS A 181 30.01 7.55 44.10
CA HIS A 181 31.47 7.74 43.99
C HIS A 181 31.93 7.98 42.53
N ILE A 182 33.13 8.56 42.34
CA ILE A 182 33.65 9.11 41.06
C ILE A 182 35.15 8.78 40.89
N ARG A 183 35.61 8.46 39.66
CA ARG A 183 36.96 8.58 39.04
C ARG A 183 36.91 7.97 37.62
N GLY A 184 37.67 8.38 36.58
CA GLY A 184 38.52 9.56 36.38
C GLY A 184 39.64 9.34 35.31
N TYR A 185 39.86 10.31 34.40
CA TYR A 185 40.95 10.41 33.39
C TYR A 185 40.90 9.42 32.19
N SER A 186 41.49 9.66 30.99
CA SER A 186 42.35 10.76 30.48
C SER A 186 42.16 11.05 28.97
N THR A 187 42.83 12.07 28.42
CA THR A 187 42.66 12.67 27.06
C THR A 187 43.77 12.36 26.03
N ARG A 188 43.52 12.62 24.72
CA ARG A 188 44.40 13.03 23.57
C ARG A 188 44.08 12.29 22.24
N THR A 189 44.24 12.81 21.00
CA THR A 189 44.65 14.12 20.40
C THR A 189 43.96 14.27 19.00
N ILE A 190 44.01 15.44 18.35
CA ILE A 190 43.28 15.83 17.10
C ILE A 190 44.28 16.18 15.95
N LEU A 191 43.78 16.29 14.69
CA LEU A 191 44.33 16.99 13.47
C LEU A 191 45.16 16.14 12.46
N PRO A 192 45.29 16.56 11.16
CA PRO A 192 44.29 17.23 10.28
C PRO A 192 44.29 16.81 8.77
N VAL A 193 43.21 17.21 8.05
CA VAL A 193 43.08 17.76 6.66
C VAL A 193 44.03 17.34 5.50
N ALA A 194 43.42 17.03 4.34
CA ALA A 194 43.95 17.30 2.98
C ALA A 194 42.79 17.58 1.99
N ASN A 195 43.04 18.32 0.90
CA ASN A 195 42.03 18.85 -0.05
C ASN A 195 42.30 18.44 -1.53
N GLU A 196 41.22 18.45 -2.34
CA GLU A 196 41.21 18.81 -3.80
C GLU A 196 41.94 17.89 -4.82
N PRO A 197 41.77 18.06 -6.16
CA PRO A 197 41.00 19.09 -6.90
C PRO A 197 39.92 18.55 -7.89
N ILE A 198 39.33 19.49 -8.66
CA ILE A 198 38.31 19.30 -9.72
C ILE A 198 38.98 19.18 -11.10
N VAL A 199 38.35 18.46 -12.05
CA VAL A 199 38.63 18.49 -13.51
C VAL A 199 37.29 18.45 -14.28
N ASP A 200 37.24 18.99 -15.50
CA ASP A 200 35.99 19.39 -16.19
C ASP A 200 35.94 19.00 -17.71
N ALA A 201 34.73 19.02 -18.27
CA ALA A 201 34.34 19.07 -19.70
C ALA A 201 34.60 17.91 -20.72
N SER A 202 33.60 17.74 -21.64
CA SER A 202 33.58 16.97 -22.91
C SER A 202 33.64 15.42 -22.82
N ASP A 203 33.01 14.60 -23.68
CA ASP A 203 32.51 14.77 -25.07
C ASP A 203 31.25 13.87 -25.40
N GLU A 204 30.71 13.90 -26.62
CA GLU A 204 29.39 13.34 -27.02
C GLU A 204 29.37 11.87 -27.54
N ASN A 205 28.49 10.99 -27.00
CA ASN A 205 27.61 10.08 -27.78
C ASN A 205 26.66 9.18 -26.92
N PRO A 206 25.38 8.99 -27.30
CA PRO A 206 24.46 8.08 -26.60
C PRO A 206 24.50 6.64 -27.16
N ARG A 207 25.46 5.82 -26.70
CA ARG A 207 25.41 4.35 -26.91
C ARG A 207 24.63 3.65 -25.79
N ARG A 208 23.89 2.59 -26.14
CA ARG A 208 23.21 1.71 -25.16
C ARG A 208 24.24 1.13 -24.19
N GLN A 209 24.11 1.43 -22.90
CA GLN A 209 24.86 0.74 -21.85
C GLN A 209 24.16 -0.56 -21.47
N GLU A 210 24.62 -1.67 -22.04
CA GLU A 210 24.39 -3.00 -21.46
C GLU A 210 25.19 -3.09 -20.16
N THR A 211 24.51 -3.19 -19.02
CA THR A 211 25.15 -3.14 -17.71
C THR A 211 25.76 -4.50 -17.33
N TYR A 212 26.95 -4.79 -17.86
CA TYR A 212 27.75 -5.93 -17.44
C TYR A 212 28.21 -5.75 -15.98
N LEU A 213 27.45 -6.35 -15.04
CA LEU A 213 27.82 -6.37 -13.63
C LEU A 213 29.04 -7.28 -13.41
N THR A 214 30.20 -6.66 -13.15
CA THR A 214 31.44 -7.35 -12.81
C THR A 214 31.36 -7.95 -11.40
N SER A 215 31.27 -9.28 -11.34
CA SER A 215 31.18 -10.08 -10.10
C SER A 215 32.48 -10.02 -9.27
N SER A 216 32.59 -9.05 -8.36
CA SER A 216 33.63 -9.01 -7.33
C SER A 216 33.30 -9.95 -6.16
N TYR A 217 34.02 -11.07 -6.07
CA TYR A 217 33.90 -12.02 -4.96
C TYR A 217 34.39 -11.40 -3.64
N LEU A 218 33.54 -11.39 -2.61
CA LEU A 218 33.93 -11.25 -1.21
C LEU A 218 33.36 -12.42 -0.40
N MET A 219 34.24 -13.27 0.13
CA MET A 219 33.85 -14.44 0.91
C MET A 219 33.82 -14.16 2.42
N GLY A 220 32.64 -14.38 3.02
CA GLY A 220 32.46 -14.48 4.47
C GLY A 220 32.14 -13.16 5.19
N PRO A 221 31.59 -13.22 6.43
CA PRO A 221 31.56 -14.41 7.31
C PRO A 221 30.18 -15.03 7.57
N GLY A 222 30.03 -16.30 7.21
CA GLY A 222 29.23 -17.29 7.97
C GLY A 222 27.70 -17.38 7.70
N GLN A 223 27.28 -18.55 7.21
CA GLN A 223 25.89 -19.00 7.01
C GLN A 223 24.98 -18.90 8.27
N LYS A 224 25.52 -18.61 9.46
CA LYS A 224 24.74 -18.44 10.69
C LYS A 224 23.87 -17.17 10.70
N HIS A 225 24.07 -16.23 9.78
CA HIS A 225 23.16 -15.08 9.59
C HIS A 225 22.01 -15.35 8.59
N GLU A 226 22.11 -16.43 7.80
CA GLU A 226 21.23 -16.71 6.65
C GLU A 226 19.85 -17.26 7.08
N ILE A 227 19.72 -17.76 8.32
CA ILE A 227 18.52 -18.43 8.82
C ILE A 227 17.95 -17.68 10.04
N ARG A 228 17.27 -16.56 9.77
CA ARG A 228 16.37 -15.90 10.71
C ARG A 228 15.00 -15.65 10.07
N VAL A 229 14.19 -16.70 10.10
CA VAL A 229 12.73 -16.77 9.86
C VAL A 229 12.20 -15.77 8.82
N SER A 230 11.98 -16.24 7.59
CA SER A 230 11.43 -15.43 6.49
C SER A 230 10.14 -14.70 6.86
N CYS A 231 9.30 -15.30 7.72
CA CYS A 231 8.09 -14.65 8.25
C CYS A 231 8.41 -13.41 9.09
N ASP A 232 9.37 -13.43 10.02
CA ASP A 232 9.69 -12.22 10.82
C ASP A 232 10.29 -11.12 9.94
N THR A 233 11.12 -11.48 8.97
CA THR A 233 11.69 -10.52 8.01
C THR A 233 10.62 -9.94 7.07
N LEU A 234 9.77 -10.77 6.44
CA LEU A 234 8.61 -10.32 5.65
C LEU A 234 7.71 -9.37 6.46
N LEU A 235 7.36 -9.75 7.69
CA LEU A 235 6.50 -8.94 8.55
C LEU A 235 7.19 -7.65 9.02
N ARG A 236 8.52 -7.64 9.19
CA ARG A 236 9.30 -6.45 9.50
C ARG A 236 9.29 -5.45 8.35
N GLU A 237 9.54 -5.91 7.12
CA GLU A 237 9.58 -5.01 5.96
C GLU A 237 8.18 -4.55 5.52
N VAL A 238 7.18 -5.43 5.62
CA VAL A 238 5.76 -5.03 5.48
C VAL A 238 5.36 -4.02 6.57
N CYS A 239 5.83 -4.16 7.81
CA CYS A 239 5.64 -3.10 8.82
C CYS A 239 6.39 -1.80 8.43
N SER A 240 7.63 -1.92 7.97
CA SER A 240 8.50 -0.79 7.58
C SER A 240 7.79 0.11 6.58
N VAL A 241 7.39 -0.46 5.43
CA VAL A 241 6.60 0.20 4.38
C VAL A 241 5.38 0.91 4.97
N TYR A 242 4.52 0.20 5.70
CA TYR A 242 3.26 0.77 6.17
C TYR A 242 3.41 1.79 7.32
N THR A 243 4.54 1.80 8.03
CA THR A 243 4.89 2.81 9.04
C THR A 243 5.51 4.08 8.46
N SER A 244 6.08 4.05 7.25
CA SER A 244 6.60 5.25 6.57
C SER A 244 5.53 6.29 6.24
N TYR A 245 4.26 5.86 6.10
CA TYR A 245 3.12 6.71 5.81
C TYR A 245 2.50 7.35 7.07
N GLY A 246 3.33 7.86 7.97
CA GLY A 246 2.91 8.89 8.93
C GLY A 246 3.36 10.28 8.44
N PRO A 247 2.85 11.37 9.04
CA PRO A 247 3.62 12.60 9.07
C PRO A 247 4.97 12.32 9.74
N SER A 248 6.05 12.89 9.21
CA SER A 248 7.38 12.75 9.78
C SER A 248 7.38 13.27 11.23
N PRO A 249 7.81 12.49 12.25
CA PRO A 249 8.06 13.06 13.57
C PRO A 249 9.16 14.13 13.44
N PRO A 250 9.09 15.25 14.18
CA PRO A 250 10.14 16.26 14.13
C PRO A 250 11.49 15.62 14.50
N PRO A 251 12.59 16.00 13.83
CA PRO A 251 13.90 15.42 14.11
C PRO A 251 14.26 15.64 15.59
N PRO A 252 14.75 14.62 16.31
CA PRO A 252 15.17 14.80 17.69
C PRO A 252 16.34 15.79 17.76
N PRO A 253 16.46 16.61 18.83
CA PRO A 253 17.61 17.50 19.00
C PRO A 253 18.90 16.68 19.00
N VAL A 254 19.83 17.07 18.14
CA VAL A 254 21.06 16.29 17.90
C VAL A 254 22.05 16.52 19.03
N SER A 255 22.09 15.58 19.99
CA SER A 255 23.22 15.39 20.88
C SER A 255 24.30 14.56 20.18
N GLU A 256 25.54 15.04 20.16
CA GLU A 256 26.64 14.48 19.34
C GLU A 256 27.00 13.02 19.69
N ASP A 257 26.70 12.54 20.90
CA ASP A 257 27.06 11.20 21.38
C ASP A 257 26.25 10.01 20.79
N SER A 258 25.24 10.25 19.94
CA SER A 258 24.22 9.24 19.59
C SER A 258 24.42 8.51 18.24
N ILE A 259 25.59 7.92 18.00
CA ILE A 259 25.89 7.19 16.75
C ILE A 259 25.11 5.85 16.61
N TYR A 260 24.67 5.23 17.71
CA TYR A 260 23.97 3.93 17.66
C TYR A 260 22.44 4.06 17.52
N TYR A 261 21.98 4.36 16.31
CA TYR A 261 20.57 4.44 15.92
C TYR A 261 19.89 3.05 15.87
N THR A 262 19.64 2.44 17.03
CA THR A 262 18.98 1.13 17.09
C THR A 262 17.50 1.21 16.71
N VAL A 263 17.02 0.16 16.03
CA VAL A 263 15.59 -0.01 15.65
C VAL A 263 14.65 0.23 16.85
N LYS A 264 15.07 -0.17 18.06
CA LYS A 264 14.35 0.01 19.33
C LYS A 264 14.09 1.48 19.68
N ASN A 265 15.02 2.38 19.39
CA ASN A 265 14.87 3.82 19.66
C ASN A 265 13.92 4.46 18.65
N ALA A 266 14.03 4.10 17.37
CA ALA A 266 13.09 4.50 16.32
C ALA A 266 11.65 3.98 16.58
N VAL A 267 11.48 2.78 17.16
CA VAL A 267 10.16 2.31 17.65
C VAL A 267 9.63 3.26 18.71
N SER A 268 10.45 3.64 19.70
CA SER A 268 10.00 4.44 20.85
C SER A 268 9.62 5.87 20.49
N GLN A 269 10.35 6.51 19.57
CA GLN A 269 10.02 7.85 19.09
C GLN A 269 8.74 7.85 18.22
N VAL A 270 8.60 6.88 17.32
CA VAL A 270 7.38 6.73 16.50
C VAL A 270 6.16 6.39 17.36
N ASP A 271 6.29 5.51 18.37
CA ASP A 271 5.19 5.22 19.31
C ASP A 271 4.84 6.44 20.18
N HIS A 272 5.82 7.23 20.64
CA HIS A 272 5.56 8.47 21.36
C HIS A 272 4.80 9.49 20.48
N PHE A 273 5.31 9.77 19.28
CA PHE A 273 4.67 10.69 18.33
C PHE A 273 3.26 10.23 17.92
N LEU A 274 3.07 8.94 17.61
CA LEU A 274 1.77 8.35 17.33
C LEU A 274 0.86 8.22 18.56
N ARG A 275 1.29 8.61 19.77
CA ARG A 275 0.42 8.77 20.95
C ARG A 275 0.07 10.23 21.23
N VAL A 276 0.93 11.17 20.81
CA VAL A 276 0.71 12.62 20.96
C VAL A 276 -0.24 13.15 19.89
N VAL A 277 -0.17 12.65 18.65
CA VAL A 277 -1.19 12.92 17.62
C VAL A 277 -2.47 12.16 17.94
N ASP A 278 -3.64 12.85 17.97
CA ASP A 278 -4.93 12.19 18.24
C ASP A 278 -5.25 11.11 17.19
N ARG A 279 -5.13 9.85 17.61
CA ARG A 279 -5.48 8.67 16.82
C ARG A 279 -6.94 8.69 16.38
N SER A 280 -7.84 9.38 17.08
CA SER A 280 -9.25 9.47 16.72
C SER A 280 -9.45 10.31 15.45
N TRP A 281 -8.85 11.49 15.38
CA TRP A 281 -9.00 12.43 14.27
C TRP A 281 -8.43 11.88 12.96
N TYR A 282 -7.19 11.38 12.97
CA TYR A 282 -6.54 10.84 11.76
C TYR A 282 -7.25 9.58 11.23
N ARG A 283 -7.69 8.66 12.12
CA ARG A 283 -8.44 7.46 11.70
C ARG A 283 -9.80 7.84 11.09
N LYS A 284 -10.56 8.77 11.71
CA LYS A 284 -11.87 9.23 11.21
C LYS A 284 -11.81 9.88 9.82
N ARG A 285 -10.69 10.51 9.44
CA ARG A 285 -10.52 11.15 8.13
C ARG A 285 -10.08 10.18 7.02
N ASN A 286 -9.43 9.06 7.38
CA ASN A 286 -8.72 8.20 6.43
C ASN A 286 -9.29 6.77 6.30
N PHE A 287 -10.61 6.60 6.27
CA PHE A 287 -11.25 5.30 6.03
C PHE A 287 -10.81 4.58 4.74
N ALA A 288 -10.36 5.33 3.73
CA ALA A 288 -9.83 4.79 2.48
C ALA A 288 -8.39 4.22 2.60
N ARG A 289 -7.71 4.43 3.74
CA ARG A 289 -6.37 3.88 4.01
C ARG A 289 -6.43 2.37 4.13
N THR A 290 -5.37 1.75 3.63
CA THR A 290 -5.12 0.31 3.71
C THR A 290 -3.98 0.02 4.68
N HIS A 291 -4.08 -1.12 5.36
CA HIS A 291 -3.13 -1.58 6.36
C HIS A 291 -2.79 -3.05 6.10
N ALA A 292 -1.51 -3.39 6.23
CA ALA A 292 -1.14 -4.77 6.47
C ALA A 292 -1.70 -5.22 7.83
N SER A 293 -2.15 -6.45 7.91
CA SER A 293 -2.68 -7.09 9.12
C SER A 293 -2.29 -8.56 9.15
N ILE A 294 -2.29 -9.15 10.34
CA ILE A 294 -2.16 -10.60 10.53
C ILE A 294 -3.39 -11.14 11.27
N THR A 295 -3.74 -12.36 10.93
CA THR A 295 -4.59 -13.25 11.72
C THR A 295 -3.84 -14.55 11.96
N PHE A 296 -3.87 -15.09 13.17
CA PHE A 296 -3.17 -16.36 13.47
C PHE A 296 -4.12 -17.55 13.38
N ARG A 297 -3.67 -18.58 12.65
CA ARG A 297 -4.42 -19.81 12.42
C ARG A 297 -3.62 -21.01 12.94
N GLU A 298 -4.29 -21.86 13.71
CA GLU A 298 -3.79 -23.17 14.12
C GLU A 298 -3.89 -24.15 12.95
N TRP A 299 -2.85 -24.97 12.78
CA TRP A 299 -2.72 -26.01 11.77
C TRP A 299 -2.17 -27.29 12.41
N SER A 300 -2.51 -28.42 11.79
CA SER A 300 -1.96 -29.74 12.13
C SER A 300 -0.85 -30.11 11.16
N TRP A 301 0.28 -30.60 11.67
CA TRP A 301 1.40 -31.06 10.84
C TRP A 301 1.03 -32.29 10.01
N ASP A 302 0.05 -33.08 10.44
CA ASP A 302 -0.47 -34.24 9.73
C ASP A 302 -1.09 -33.87 8.37
N MET A 303 -1.50 -32.60 8.21
CA MET A 303 -2.04 -32.04 6.97
C MET A 303 -0.95 -31.41 6.09
N MET A 304 0.30 -31.35 6.55
CA MET A 304 1.42 -30.79 5.79
C MET A 304 1.94 -31.83 4.76
N PRO A 305 2.18 -31.44 3.50
CA PRO A 305 2.82 -32.33 2.51
C PRO A 305 4.25 -32.71 2.88
N ALA A 306 4.70 -33.89 2.42
CA ALA A 306 6.04 -34.40 2.70
C ALA A 306 7.17 -33.58 2.05
N ASP A 307 6.88 -32.82 0.99
CA ASP A 307 7.77 -31.85 0.35
C ASP A 307 8.00 -30.58 1.20
N MET A 308 7.16 -30.32 2.21
CA MET A 308 7.25 -29.12 3.04
C MET A 308 8.00 -29.37 4.36
N THR A 309 9.21 -28.82 4.45
CA THR A 309 10.13 -29.03 5.58
C THR A 309 9.90 -28.08 6.76
N ARG A 310 8.98 -27.11 6.64
CA ARG A 310 8.69 -26.08 7.65
C ARG A 310 7.26 -25.52 7.54
N PRO A 311 6.68 -24.98 8.63
CA PRO A 311 5.43 -24.22 8.59
C PRO A 311 5.46 -23.07 7.58
N LEU A 312 4.32 -22.84 6.93
CA LEU A 312 4.14 -21.82 5.90
C LEU A 312 3.14 -20.75 6.35
N ALA A 313 3.43 -19.49 6.05
CA ALA A 313 2.45 -18.41 6.16
C ALA A 313 1.44 -18.48 5.00
N THR A 314 0.27 -17.87 5.16
CA THR A 314 -0.75 -17.77 4.09
C THR A 314 -1.01 -16.31 3.72
N ILE A 315 -1.33 -16.06 2.46
CA ILE A 315 -1.72 -14.75 1.94
C ILE A 315 -2.67 -14.93 0.75
N ALA A 316 -3.57 -13.99 0.49
CA ALA A 316 -4.37 -13.99 -0.74
C ALA A 316 -3.52 -13.47 -1.92
N VAL A 317 -3.68 -14.05 -3.12
CA VAL A 317 -2.97 -13.64 -4.34
C VAL A 317 -2.98 -12.12 -4.54
N GLY A 318 -4.14 -11.46 -4.45
CA GLY A 318 -4.24 -10.01 -4.66
C GLY A 318 -3.46 -9.20 -3.62
N HIS A 319 -3.50 -9.64 -2.36
CA HIS A 319 -2.70 -9.03 -1.30
C HIS A 319 -1.19 -9.21 -1.55
N LEU A 320 -0.76 -10.37 -2.04
CA LEU A 320 0.64 -10.62 -2.39
C LEU A 320 1.11 -9.75 -3.57
N VAL A 321 0.27 -9.60 -4.60
CA VAL A 321 0.54 -8.73 -5.76
C VAL A 321 0.73 -7.28 -5.34
N ILE A 322 -0.17 -6.76 -4.50
CA ILE A 322 -0.09 -5.39 -3.96
C ILE A 322 1.11 -5.23 -3.02
N LEU A 323 1.36 -6.18 -2.10
CA LEU A 323 2.52 -6.12 -1.21
C LEU A 323 3.85 -6.13 -1.98
N ALA A 324 3.96 -6.91 -3.05
CA ALA A 324 5.19 -6.97 -3.84
C ALA A 324 5.53 -5.61 -4.48
N VAL A 325 4.55 -4.95 -5.11
CA VAL A 325 4.75 -3.61 -5.69
C VAL A 325 4.98 -2.55 -4.60
N ARG A 326 4.33 -2.67 -3.43
CA ARG A 326 4.59 -1.79 -2.27
C ARG A 326 5.97 -2.01 -1.61
N LEU A 327 6.61 -3.15 -1.84
CA LEU A 327 8.02 -3.41 -1.51
C LEU A 327 8.99 -2.97 -2.63
N GLY A 328 8.47 -2.46 -3.76
CA GLY A 328 9.26 -2.01 -4.90
C GLY A 328 9.61 -3.09 -5.93
N MET A 329 9.01 -4.28 -5.86
CA MET A 329 9.21 -5.33 -6.87
C MET A 329 8.36 -5.12 -8.12
N GLN A 330 8.91 -5.47 -9.29
CA GLN A 330 8.22 -5.54 -10.58
C GLN A 330 7.83 -6.99 -10.91
N TRP A 331 6.57 -7.22 -11.33
CA TRP A 331 6.06 -8.55 -11.67
C TRP A 331 6.46 -8.99 -13.08
N ARG A 332 7.56 -9.73 -13.19
CA ARG A 332 8.07 -10.33 -14.44
C ARG A 332 7.09 -11.35 -15.00
N VAL A 333 6.81 -12.40 -14.22
CA VAL A 333 5.87 -13.47 -14.60
C VAL A 333 4.68 -13.43 -13.65
N LEU A 334 3.47 -13.41 -14.21
CA LEU A 334 2.24 -13.21 -13.46
C LEU A 334 1.13 -14.13 -14.01
N ASN A 335 1.30 -15.44 -13.88
CA ASN A 335 0.33 -16.45 -14.30
C ASN A 335 0.08 -17.46 -13.18
N LEU A 336 -1.18 -17.59 -12.76
CA LEU A 336 -1.61 -18.44 -11.64
C LEU A 336 -1.53 -19.95 -11.91
N GLU A 337 -1.52 -20.35 -13.18
CA GLU A 337 -1.53 -21.76 -13.61
C GLU A 337 -0.11 -22.30 -13.78
N THR A 338 0.81 -21.46 -14.26
CA THR A 338 2.18 -21.84 -14.66
C THR A 338 3.25 -21.36 -13.69
N ALA A 339 3.45 -20.05 -13.54
CA ALA A 339 4.51 -19.46 -12.71
C ALA A 339 4.23 -17.99 -12.35
N MET A 340 4.71 -17.58 -11.18
CA MET A 340 4.69 -16.20 -10.72
C MET A 340 6.06 -15.80 -10.13
N SER A 341 6.58 -14.64 -10.53
CA SER A 341 7.84 -14.09 -10.03
C SER A 341 7.92 -12.56 -10.11
N ALA A 342 8.60 -11.96 -9.14
CA ALA A 342 8.85 -10.53 -9.06
C ALA A 342 10.23 -10.22 -8.44
N ASP A 343 10.82 -9.09 -8.81
CA ASP A 343 12.12 -8.63 -8.30
C ASP A 343 12.22 -7.10 -8.26
N GLY A 344 13.05 -6.56 -7.36
CA GLY A 344 13.34 -5.12 -7.26
C GLY A 344 13.60 -4.65 -5.82
N HIS A 345 14.30 -3.53 -5.66
CA HIS A 345 14.60 -2.85 -4.39
C HIS A 345 15.18 -3.78 -3.29
N GLY A 346 16.03 -4.74 -3.68
CA GLY A 346 16.62 -5.72 -2.76
C GLY A 346 15.78 -6.96 -2.43
N TYR A 347 14.60 -7.10 -3.04
CA TYR A 347 13.69 -8.24 -2.87
C TYR A 347 13.62 -9.11 -4.13
N SER A 348 13.46 -10.41 -3.94
CA SER A 348 13.07 -11.35 -4.99
C SER A 348 12.00 -12.31 -4.46
N LEU A 349 10.92 -12.46 -5.22
CA LEU A 349 9.77 -13.30 -4.93
C LEU A 349 9.63 -14.34 -6.05
N SER A 350 9.66 -15.62 -5.70
CA SER A 350 9.62 -16.73 -6.65
C SER A 350 8.58 -17.77 -6.24
N CYS A 351 7.86 -18.36 -7.19
CA CYS A 351 6.83 -19.35 -6.92
C CYS A 351 7.26 -20.77 -7.33
N THR A 352 6.93 -21.73 -6.47
CA THR A 352 6.98 -23.17 -6.75
C THR A 352 5.59 -23.77 -6.62
N LYS A 353 5.26 -24.77 -7.44
CA LYS A 353 3.96 -25.47 -7.41
C LYS A 353 4.12 -26.76 -6.59
N SER A 354 3.24 -26.98 -5.62
CA SER A 354 3.15 -28.20 -4.82
C SER A 354 1.77 -28.82 -5.02
N ASP A 355 1.71 -30.10 -5.36
CA ASP A 355 0.48 -30.78 -5.80
C ASP A 355 -0.65 -30.77 -4.78
N ARG A 356 -0.34 -30.56 -3.49
CA ARG A 356 -1.30 -30.54 -2.38
C ARG A 356 -1.63 -29.14 -1.85
N LEU A 357 -0.78 -28.14 -2.10
CA LEU A 357 -0.93 -26.78 -1.55
C LEU A 357 -1.15 -25.71 -2.63
N GLY A 358 -0.98 -26.04 -3.90
CA GLY A 358 -1.03 -25.08 -5.00
C GLY A 358 0.27 -24.28 -5.08
N LEU A 359 0.16 -22.95 -4.98
CA LEU A 359 1.29 -22.05 -5.13
C LEU A 359 1.99 -21.78 -3.79
N VAL A 360 3.28 -22.11 -3.71
CA VAL A 360 4.16 -21.85 -2.57
C VAL A 360 5.25 -20.88 -3.01
N PHE A 361 5.18 -19.65 -2.48
CA PHE A 361 6.12 -18.57 -2.75
C PHE A 361 7.30 -18.59 -1.78
N ARG A 362 8.49 -18.25 -2.27
CA ARG A 362 9.68 -17.96 -1.48
C ARG A 362 10.05 -16.49 -1.64
N LEU A 363 10.13 -15.75 -0.53
CA LEU A 363 10.71 -14.42 -0.51
C LEU A 363 12.20 -14.51 -0.14
N VAL A 364 13.04 -13.81 -0.88
CA VAL A 364 14.48 -13.63 -0.61
C VAL A 364 14.76 -12.13 -0.48
N THR A 365 15.50 -11.76 0.57
CA THR A 365 15.97 -10.39 0.82
C THR A 365 17.48 -10.34 0.66
N MET A 366 17.98 -9.58 -0.31
CA MET A 366 19.42 -9.46 -0.60
C MET A 366 20.08 -8.22 0.04
N GLY A 367 19.28 -7.38 0.70
CA GLY A 367 19.69 -6.13 1.34
C GLY A 367 18.84 -4.97 0.83
N VAL A 368 18.35 -4.12 1.73
CA VAL A 368 17.42 -3.04 1.34
C VAL A 368 18.21 -1.84 0.82
N GLU A 369 17.97 -1.48 -0.44
CA GLU A 369 18.50 -0.25 -1.04
C GLU A 369 17.86 0.99 -0.38
N GLN A 370 18.64 2.03 -0.13
CA GLN A 370 18.13 3.24 0.51
C GLN A 370 17.26 4.05 -0.46
N GLY A 371 16.00 4.29 -0.10
CA GLY A 371 15.10 5.18 -0.85
C GLY A 371 13.80 4.53 -1.34
N THR A 372 13.15 3.68 -0.53
CA THR A 372 11.87 3.06 -0.91
C THR A 372 10.79 4.10 -1.25
N VAL A 373 10.21 3.95 -2.44
CA VAL A 373 9.18 4.80 -3.03
C VAL A 373 7.92 4.88 -2.15
N LYS A 374 7.46 6.10 -1.83
CA LYS A 374 6.36 6.35 -0.88
C LYS A 374 4.98 6.31 -1.58
N LEU A 375 4.58 5.12 -2.03
CA LEU A 375 3.28 4.89 -2.68
C LEU A 375 2.08 5.23 -1.79
N ILE A 376 1.04 5.87 -2.35
CA ILE A 376 -0.23 6.17 -1.67
C ILE A 376 -0.84 4.87 -1.09
N PRO A 377 -1.02 4.75 0.24
CA PRO A 377 -1.48 3.51 0.84
C PRO A 377 -3.02 3.42 0.91
N SER A 378 -3.73 3.70 -0.20
CA SER A 378 -5.20 3.78 -0.25
C SER A 378 -5.85 2.72 -1.15
N LYS A 379 -7.10 2.34 -0.86
CA LYS A 379 -7.84 1.33 -1.64
C LYS A 379 -7.95 1.72 -3.13
N ALA A 380 -7.99 3.02 -3.43
CA ALA A 380 -8.01 3.53 -4.79
C ALA A 380 -6.65 3.35 -5.50
N ALA A 381 -5.54 3.66 -4.83
CA ALA A 381 -4.21 3.47 -5.41
C ALA A 381 -3.88 1.99 -5.69
N ASP A 382 -4.36 1.06 -4.85
CA ASP A 382 -4.17 -0.38 -5.08
C ASP A 382 -5.00 -0.92 -6.26
N LYS A 383 -6.19 -0.36 -6.51
CA LYS A 383 -6.96 -0.67 -7.72
C LYS A 383 -6.18 -0.25 -8.97
N LEU A 384 -5.66 1.00 -8.99
CA LEU A 384 -4.84 1.50 -10.10
C LEU A 384 -3.59 0.64 -10.34
N MET A 385 -2.93 0.26 -9.25
CA MET A 385 -1.76 -0.63 -9.26
C MET A 385 -2.08 -1.96 -9.95
N CYS A 386 -3.24 -2.55 -9.65
CA CYS A 386 -3.75 -3.74 -10.31
C CYS A 386 -4.50 -3.47 -11.63
N GLY A 387 -4.29 -2.33 -12.30
CA GLY A 387 -4.87 -2.08 -13.62
C GLY A 387 -6.39 -1.86 -13.65
N ARG A 388 -6.99 -1.44 -12.54
CA ARG A 388 -8.41 -1.06 -12.41
C ARG A 388 -8.52 0.41 -12.03
N LEU A 389 -9.27 1.20 -12.79
CA LEU A 389 -9.56 2.59 -12.45
C LEU A 389 -10.60 2.65 -11.30
N PRO A 390 -10.26 3.18 -10.11
CA PRO A 390 -11.21 3.41 -9.03
C PRO A 390 -12.11 4.59 -9.38
N GLY A 391 -13.38 4.37 -9.71
CA GLY A 391 -14.30 5.49 -9.96
C GLY A 391 -14.54 6.32 -8.70
N CYS A 392 -14.83 7.61 -8.87
CA CYS A 392 -15.21 8.50 -7.79
C CYS A 392 -16.39 7.90 -6.97
N PRO A 393 -16.24 7.67 -5.65
CA PRO A 393 -17.25 6.99 -4.84
C PRO A 393 -18.53 7.80 -4.63
N MET A 394 -18.53 9.10 -4.98
CA MET A 394 -19.73 9.95 -4.94
C MET A 394 -20.40 10.07 -6.31
N LEU A 395 -19.63 10.20 -7.39
CA LEU A 395 -20.16 10.58 -8.71
C LEU A 395 -20.24 9.43 -9.72
N VAL A 396 -19.41 8.40 -9.56
CA VAL A 396 -19.28 7.25 -10.48
C VAL A 396 -19.74 5.95 -9.81
N LYS A 397 -19.43 5.75 -8.52
CA LYS A 397 -19.85 4.61 -7.66
C LYS A 397 -19.50 3.19 -8.15
N ARG A 398 -18.88 3.03 -9.33
CA ARG A 398 -18.29 1.78 -9.88
C ARG A 398 -16.80 1.94 -10.26
N ASP A 399 -16.11 0.83 -10.47
CA ASP A 399 -14.75 0.80 -11.02
C ASP A 399 -14.76 0.44 -12.51
N PHE A 400 -13.65 0.69 -13.22
CA PHE A 400 -13.45 0.23 -14.60
C PHE A 400 -12.17 -0.62 -14.73
N ASP A 401 -12.29 -1.85 -15.22
CA ASP A 401 -11.14 -2.72 -15.51
C ASP A 401 -10.40 -2.20 -16.76
N PHE A 402 -9.17 -1.70 -16.57
CA PHE A 402 -8.35 -1.08 -17.63
C PHE A 402 -7.29 -2.03 -18.20
N ILE A 403 -6.81 -2.99 -17.43
CA ILE A 403 -5.89 -4.05 -17.90
C ILE A 403 -6.62 -5.39 -17.86
N ASP A 404 -6.71 -6.07 -19.01
CA ASP A 404 -7.32 -7.40 -19.11
C ASP A 404 -6.35 -8.54 -18.79
N ASN A 405 -6.86 -9.78 -18.72
CA ASN A 405 -6.06 -10.97 -18.38
C ASN A 405 -4.90 -11.25 -19.35
N ALA A 406 -4.90 -10.68 -20.56
CA ALA A 406 -3.78 -10.77 -21.50
C ALA A 406 -2.72 -9.67 -21.27
N ARG A 407 -2.79 -8.96 -20.13
CA ARG A 407 -1.99 -7.78 -19.75
C ARG A 407 -2.15 -6.61 -20.75
N LYS A 408 -3.22 -6.59 -21.56
CA LYS A 408 -3.49 -5.53 -22.56
C LYS A 408 -4.36 -4.42 -21.99
N SER A 409 -4.14 -3.20 -22.47
CA SER A 409 -4.95 -2.03 -22.14
C SER A 409 -6.32 -2.07 -22.83
N ARG A 410 -7.35 -1.62 -22.09
CA ARG A 410 -8.71 -1.28 -22.54
C ARG A 410 -8.94 0.24 -22.62
N LEU A 411 -7.84 1.01 -22.62
CA LEU A 411 -7.76 2.38 -23.13
C LEU A 411 -7.14 2.44 -24.55
N ASP A 412 -6.63 1.32 -25.06
CA ASP A 412 -6.08 1.22 -26.41
C ASP A 412 -7.18 1.52 -27.44
N PHE A 413 -7.11 2.69 -28.08
CA PHE A 413 -8.14 3.13 -29.02
C PHE A 413 -8.21 2.26 -30.29
N SER A 414 -7.23 1.38 -30.56
CA SER A 414 -7.37 0.33 -31.58
C SER A 414 -8.53 -0.63 -31.27
N ARG A 415 -8.97 -0.65 -30.00
CA ARG A 415 -10.08 -1.44 -29.43
C ARG A 415 -11.31 -0.59 -29.06
N ALA A 416 -11.35 0.70 -29.42
CA ALA A 416 -12.38 1.65 -28.96
C ALA A 416 -13.83 1.24 -29.27
N LEU A 417 -14.05 0.40 -30.29
CA LEU A 417 -15.36 -0.12 -30.64
C LEU A 417 -15.84 -1.30 -29.77
N GLU A 418 -14.96 -2.00 -29.05
CA GLU A 418 -15.33 -3.15 -28.20
C GLU A 418 -16.36 -2.75 -27.13
N PRO A 419 -17.39 -3.57 -26.86
CA PRO A 419 -18.33 -3.33 -25.75
C PRO A 419 -17.65 -3.29 -24.37
N GLY A 420 -16.51 -3.98 -24.21
CA GLY A 420 -15.70 -3.94 -22.99
C GLY A 420 -14.86 -2.67 -22.80
N HIS A 421 -14.73 -1.81 -23.81
CA HIS A 421 -13.87 -0.62 -23.76
C HIS A 421 -14.49 0.49 -22.89
N VAL A 422 -13.70 1.19 -22.06
CA VAL A 422 -14.24 2.19 -21.09
C VAL A 422 -15.08 3.28 -21.77
N LEU A 423 -14.65 3.75 -22.95
CA LEU A 423 -15.39 4.74 -23.74
C LEU A 423 -16.83 4.28 -24.04
N HIS A 424 -17.07 2.98 -24.29
CA HIS A 424 -18.42 2.45 -24.45
C HIS A 424 -19.18 2.45 -23.12
N GLN A 425 -18.54 1.97 -22.05
CA GLN A 425 -19.15 1.84 -20.72
C GLN A 425 -19.63 3.18 -20.14
N ILE A 426 -18.94 4.30 -20.44
CA ILE A 426 -19.32 5.65 -20.01
C ILE A 426 -20.22 6.40 -21.02
N GLY A 427 -20.51 5.81 -22.18
CA GLY A 427 -21.49 6.33 -23.15
C GLY A 427 -20.95 7.16 -24.34
N VAL A 428 -19.64 7.21 -24.58
CA VAL A 428 -19.07 7.95 -25.72
C VAL A 428 -19.64 7.40 -27.05
N PRO A 429 -20.09 8.27 -27.99
CA PRO A 429 -20.77 7.83 -29.21
C PRO A 429 -19.96 6.83 -30.03
N LYS A 430 -20.65 5.98 -30.79
CA LYS A 430 -20.00 4.96 -31.63
C LYS A 430 -19.16 5.62 -32.73
N GLU A 431 -19.61 6.78 -33.19
CA GLU A 431 -19.06 7.64 -34.23
C GLU A 431 -17.73 8.20 -33.76
N THR A 432 -17.70 8.80 -32.57
CA THR A 432 -16.49 9.29 -31.88
C THR A 432 -15.49 8.16 -31.60
N ARG A 433 -15.96 7.00 -31.14
CA ARG A 433 -15.10 5.82 -30.90
C ARG A 433 -14.52 5.25 -32.19
N LYS A 434 -15.26 5.35 -33.30
CA LYS A 434 -14.79 5.02 -34.65
C LYS A 434 -13.72 6.02 -35.11
N GLU A 435 -13.91 7.33 -34.97
CA GLU A 435 -12.89 8.33 -35.35
C GLU A 435 -11.62 8.24 -34.50
N LEU A 436 -11.71 7.88 -33.21
CA LEU A 436 -10.54 7.59 -32.37
C LEU A 436 -9.75 6.37 -32.90
N GLN A 437 -10.44 5.32 -33.33
CA GLN A 437 -9.84 4.11 -33.88
C GLN A 437 -9.22 4.36 -35.27
N GLU A 438 -9.96 4.98 -36.20
CA GLU A 438 -9.46 5.31 -37.54
C GLU A 438 -8.35 6.37 -37.51
N GLY A 439 -8.44 7.35 -36.61
CA GLY A 439 -7.42 8.38 -36.49
C GLY A 439 -6.07 7.82 -36.05
N LEU A 440 -6.00 6.75 -35.25
CA LEU A 440 -4.75 6.02 -35.00
C LEU A 440 -4.16 5.47 -36.31
N SER A 441 -4.97 4.87 -37.19
CA SER A 441 -4.53 4.41 -38.51
C SER A 441 -4.07 5.55 -39.43
N ARG A 442 -4.58 6.77 -39.20
CA ARG A 442 -4.13 8.03 -39.83
C ARG A 442 -2.97 8.72 -39.06
N ASN A 443 -2.29 8.01 -38.15
CA ASN A 443 -1.18 8.47 -37.29
C ASN A 443 -1.51 9.73 -36.44
N ARG A 444 -2.77 9.90 -36.02
CA ARG A 444 -3.22 11.00 -35.15
C ARG A 444 -3.08 10.62 -33.68
N GLU A 445 -2.42 11.47 -32.90
CA GLU A 445 -2.31 11.27 -31.45
C GLU A 445 -3.50 11.90 -30.70
N PHE A 446 -4.30 11.07 -30.05
CA PHE A 446 -5.39 11.48 -29.14
C PHE A 446 -4.99 11.38 -27.66
N ILE A 447 -3.74 11.68 -27.34
CA ILE A 447 -3.15 11.40 -26.01
C ILE A 447 -3.75 12.29 -24.91
N SER A 448 -4.27 13.48 -25.26
CA SER A 448 -5.11 14.28 -24.36
C SER A 448 -6.37 13.50 -23.93
N VAL A 449 -7.21 13.12 -24.89
CA VAL A 449 -8.44 12.33 -24.69
C VAL A 449 -8.16 11.05 -23.89
N HIS A 450 -7.09 10.31 -24.23
CA HIS A 450 -6.68 9.09 -23.52
C HIS A 450 -6.36 9.35 -22.04
N ASN A 451 -5.46 10.30 -21.77
CA ASN A 451 -4.98 10.55 -20.41
C ASN A 451 -5.98 11.35 -19.57
N GLU A 452 -7.00 11.99 -20.15
CA GLU A 452 -8.00 12.77 -19.41
C GLU A 452 -9.17 11.91 -18.87
N ILE A 453 -9.34 10.68 -19.37
CA ILE A 453 -10.27 9.69 -18.80
C ILE A 453 -9.97 9.44 -17.32
N VAL A 454 -8.68 9.29 -16.95
CA VAL A 454 -8.25 8.95 -15.58
C VAL A 454 -8.59 10.05 -14.57
N PRO A 455 -8.05 11.28 -14.63
CA PRO A 455 -8.25 12.30 -13.60
C PRO A 455 -9.71 12.76 -13.47
N LEU A 456 -10.54 12.56 -14.50
CA LEU A 456 -11.95 12.96 -14.48
C LEU A 456 -12.86 11.89 -13.86
N LEU A 457 -12.66 10.61 -14.14
CA LEU A 457 -13.46 9.53 -13.54
C LEU A 457 -12.94 9.07 -12.17
N SER A 458 -11.63 9.20 -11.92
CA SER A 458 -10.97 8.60 -10.75
C SER A 458 -11.41 9.21 -9.41
N ALA A 459 -11.34 8.40 -8.35
CA ALA A 459 -11.32 8.87 -6.98
C ALA A 459 -10.07 9.72 -6.70
N PHE A 460 -10.16 10.68 -5.77
CA PHE A 460 -8.99 11.38 -5.24
C PHE A 460 -8.12 10.39 -4.46
N LEU A 461 -6.85 10.23 -4.85
CA LEU A 461 -5.97 9.19 -4.27
C LEU A 461 -5.33 9.58 -2.92
N PRO A 462 -4.77 10.80 -2.74
CA PRO A 462 -3.97 11.14 -1.56
C PRO A 462 -4.77 11.24 -0.25
N LEU A 463 -4.26 10.58 0.78
CA LEU A 463 -4.86 10.53 2.12
C LEU A 463 -4.71 11.86 2.88
N ASP A 464 -5.70 12.18 3.71
CA ASP A 464 -5.77 13.42 4.51
C ASP A 464 -4.59 13.47 5.50
N GLY A 465 -3.80 14.56 5.47
CA GLY A 465 -2.55 14.64 6.23
C GLY A 465 -1.48 13.63 5.80
N SER A 466 -1.28 13.44 4.48
CA SER A 466 -0.16 12.66 3.95
C SER A 466 0.45 13.29 2.69
N ASP A 467 1.78 13.36 2.72
CA ASP A 467 2.73 13.73 1.66
C ASP A 467 2.90 12.66 0.55
N ALA A 468 2.28 11.48 0.72
CA ALA A 468 2.33 10.42 -0.25
C ALA A 468 1.47 10.80 -1.47
N VAL A 469 2.13 11.08 -2.60
CA VAL A 469 1.52 11.43 -3.90
C VAL A 469 1.81 10.41 -4.99
N GLN A 470 2.76 9.51 -4.76
CA GLN A 470 3.22 8.53 -5.75
C GLN A 470 2.24 7.37 -5.85
N HIS A 471 1.94 6.90 -7.06
CA HIS A 471 1.11 5.72 -7.27
C HIS A 471 1.62 4.90 -8.47
N TYR A 472 1.18 3.65 -8.52
CA TYR A 472 1.36 2.78 -9.67
C TYR A 472 0.10 2.78 -10.54
N GLY A 473 0.22 2.32 -11.78
CA GLY A 473 -0.93 2.02 -12.63
C GLY A 473 -0.69 2.30 -14.10
N HIS A 474 -1.03 1.33 -14.94
CA HIS A 474 -0.81 1.35 -16.39
C HIS A 474 -1.98 1.97 -17.16
N CYS A 475 -2.69 2.90 -16.51
CA CYS A 475 -3.89 3.57 -17.02
C CYS A 475 -3.54 4.76 -17.95
N TRP A 476 -2.33 4.80 -18.51
CA TRP A 476 -1.74 6.01 -19.07
C TRP A 476 -0.93 5.72 -20.33
N SER A 477 -1.00 6.61 -21.30
CA SER A 477 0.01 6.70 -22.37
C SER A 477 1.17 7.53 -21.82
N GLU A 478 2.27 6.87 -21.45
CA GLU A 478 3.38 7.46 -20.69
C GLU A 478 4.12 8.59 -21.42
N ARG A 479 4.05 8.61 -22.76
CA ARG A 479 4.95 9.42 -23.59
C ARG A 479 4.56 10.87 -23.78
N ARG A 480 3.27 11.24 -23.63
CA ARG A 480 2.79 12.64 -23.75
C ARG A 480 1.67 12.91 -22.74
N LYS A 481 1.47 14.16 -22.36
CA LYS A 481 0.56 14.60 -21.28
C LYS A 481 -0.49 15.56 -21.87
N GLY A 482 -1.75 15.49 -21.41
CA GLY A 482 -2.90 16.22 -21.96
C GLY A 482 -3.04 17.69 -21.51
N VAL A 483 -4.13 18.33 -21.93
CA VAL A 483 -4.53 19.71 -21.58
C VAL A 483 -4.60 19.90 -20.06
N LEU A 484 -5.15 18.92 -19.33
CA LEU A 484 -5.25 18.98 -17.86
C LEU A 484 -3.92 18.70 -17.13
N HIS A 485 -2.85 18.35 -17.85
CA HIS A 485 -1.62 17.78 -17.31
C HIS A 485 -0.39 18.68 -17.47
N LEU A 486 -0.37 19.51 -18.53
CA LEU A 486 0.73 20.41 -18.85
C LEU A 486 0.29 21.87 -18.78
N TRP A 487 1.27 22.76 -18.66
CA TRP A 487 1.06 24.16 -18.38
C TRP A 487 0.32 24.88 -19.52
N GLU A 488 0.56 24.49 -20.78
CA GLU A 488 -0.06 25.10 -21.96
C GLU A 488 -1.59 25.04 -21.87
N GLY A 489 -2.12 23.84 -21.57
CA GLY A 489 -3.55 23.63 -21.46
C GLY A 489 -4.15 24.30 -20.22
N ARG A 490 -3.48 24.16 -19.07
CA ARG A 490 -3.87 24.82 -17.81
C ARG A 490 -3.95 26.33 -17.94
N TYR A 491 -3.01 26.95 -18.66
CA TYR A 491 -2.94 28.40 -18.83
C TYR A 491 -4.01 28.92 -19.80
N VAL A 492 -4.22 28.26 -20.94
CA VAL A 492 -5.30 28.61 -21.88
C VAL A 492 -6.66 28.50 -21.19
N LEU A 493 -6.89 27.43 -20.42
CA LEU A 493 -8.10 27.28 -19.60
C LEU A 493 -8.25 28.43 -18.58
N LEU A 494 -7.19 28.81 -17.88
CA LEU A 494 -7.22 29.96 -16.96
C LEU A 494 -7.56 31.27 -17.70
N HIS A 495 -6.91 31.55 -18.82
CA HIS A 495 -7.11 32.78 -19.59
C HIS A 495 -8.56 32.93 -20.11
N HIS A 496 -9.17 31.84 -20.58
CA HIS A 496 -10.56 31.85 -21.02
C HIS A 496 -11.56 31.88 -19.86
N LEU A 497 -11.25 31.26 -18.72
CA LEU A 497 -12.07 31.38 -17.52
C LEU A 497 -12.08 32.82 -17.00
N GLU A 498 -10.93 33.51 -17.00
CA GLU A 498 -10.82 34.94 -16.73
C GLU A 498 -11.58 35.82 -17.73
N ARG A 499 -11.69 35.40 -19.00
CA ARG A 499 -12.49 36.09 -20.01
C ARG A 499 -13.99 35.89 -19.78
N THR A 500 -14.41 34.64 -19.58
CA THR A 500 -15.81 34.25 -19.34
C THR A 500 -16.37 34.92 -18.09
N VAL A 501 -15.58 35.02 -17.01
CA VAL A 501 -15.94 35.77 -15.79
C VAL A 501 -16.11 37.27 -16.05
N ARG A 502 -15.24 37.90 -16.84
CA ARG A 502 -15.34 39.35 -17.14
C ARG A 502 -16.48 39.70 -18.10
N GLU A 503 -16.89 38.76 -18.96
CA GLU A 503 -17.93 38.98 -19.97
C GLU A 503 -19.34 38.68 -19.45
N ARG A 504 -19.50 37.75 -18.50
CA ARG A 504 -20.77 37.49 -17.81
C ARG A 504 -21.06 38.61 -16.79
N LYS A 505 -22.07 39.44 -17.06
CA LYS A 505 -22.67 40.32 -16.04
C LYS A 505 -23.45 39.47 -15.02
N VAL A 506 -23.51 39.94 -13.77
CA VAL A 506 -23.89 39.18 -12.57
C VAL A 506 -25.18 38.37 -12.72
N VAL A 507 -25.09 37.06 -12.44
CA VAL A 507 -26.19 36.07 -12.36
C VAL A 507 -25.82 35.02 -11.32
N ASP A 508 -26.79 34.46 -10.58
CA ASP A 508 -26.59 33.61 -9.39
C ASP A 508 -25.54 32.47 -9.52
N ASN A 509 -25.42 31.86 -10.70
CA ASN A 509 -24.45 30.79 -10.98
C ASN A 509 -22.99 31.26 -11.16
N GLU A 510 -22.72 32.56 -11.02
CA GLU A 510 -21.38 33.15 -11.07
C GLU A 510 -20.50 32.70 -9.88
N HIS A 511 -21.08 32.41 -8.72
CA HIS A 511 -20.29 32.07 -7.52
C HIS A 511 -19.37 30.85 -7.72
N ASP A 512 -19.86 29.76 -8.34
CA ASP A 512 -19.03 28.58 -8.62
C ASP A 512 -18.02 28.84 -9.76
N LEU A 513 -18.34 29.70 -10.73
CA LEU A 513 -17.42 30.09 -11.81
C LEU A 513 -16.26 30.94 -11.24
N MET A 514 -16.58 31.90 -10.37
CA MET A 514 -15.61 32.69 -9.60
C MET A 514 -14.80 31.84 -8.62
N ARG A 515 -15.37 30.76 -8.08
CA ARG A 515 -14.66 29.80 -7.23
C ARG A 515 -13.72 28.90 -8.05
N ALA A 516 -14.13 28.45 -9.24
CA ALA A 516 -13.27 27.76 -10.19
C ALA A 516 -12.05 28.63 -10.57
N LEU A 517 -12.30 29.91 -10.91
CA LEU A 517 -11.24 30.86 -11.24
C LEU A 517 -10.29 31.07 -10.06
N ARG A 518 -10.82 31.27 -8.86
CA ARG A 518 -10.03 31.47 -7.63
C ARG A 518 -9.11 30.28 -7.34
N TYR A 519 -9.61 29.05 -7.47
CA TYR A 519 -8.77 27.86 -7.29
C TYR A 519 -7.70 27.73 -8.38
N LEU A 520 -8.03 28.00 -9.65
CA LEU A 520 -7.06 27.86 -10.75
C LEU A 520 -5.96 28.93 -10.69
N ARG A 521 -6.30 30.16 -10.25
CA ARG A 521 -5.33 31.19 -9.88
C ARG A 521 -4.47 30.77 -8.70
N LYS A 522 -5.07 30.32 -7.59
CA LYS A 522 -4.35 29.84 -6.40
C LYS A 522 -3.34 28.72 -6.75
N LEU A 523 -3.71 27.79 -7.63
CA LEU A 523 -2.79 26.76 -8.14
C LEU A 523 -1.63 27.32 -8.99
N LYS A 524 -1.86 28.36 -9.81
CA LYS A 524 -0.80 29.07 -10.56
C LYS A 524 0.13 29.88 -9.64
N GLU A 525 -0.44 30.56 -8.65
CA GLU A 525 0.20 31.61 -7.86
C GLU A 525 0.94 31.07 -6.64
N GLU A 526 0.37 30.11 -5.91
CA GLU A 526 1.01 29.49 -4.73
C GLU A 526 1.89 28.27 -5.09
N TYR A 527 1.61 27.61 -6.23
CA TYR A 527 2.29 26.36 -6.64
C TYR A 527 2.82 26.41 -8.09
N PRO A 528 3.59 27.46 -8.49
CA PRO A 528 4.04 27.64 -9.87
C PRO A 528 4.90 26.50 -10.39
N GLU A 529 5.78 25.89 -9.59
CA GLU A 529 6.57 24.72 -10.00
C GLU A 529 5.69 23.52 -10.39
N ASP A 530 4.58 23.30 -9.68
CA ASP A 530 3.65 22.20 -9.94
C ASP A 530 2.66 22.53 -11.08
N PHE A 531 2.40 23.82 -11.31
CA PHE A 531 1.53 24.34 -12.37
C PHE A 531 2.23 24.42 -13.73
N PHE A 532 3.45 24.96 -13.76
CA PHE A 532 4.27 25.14 -14.96
C PHE A 532 5.23 23.98 -15.26
N GLY A 533 5.73 23.32 -14.21
CA GLY A 533 6.74 22.28 -14.35
C GLY A 533 6.24 21.01 -15.04
N LEU A 534 7.07 20.47 -15.93
CA LEU A 534 6.98 19.08 -16.33
C LEU A 534 7.18 18.21 -15.07
N LYS A 535 6.12 17.55 -14.58
CA LYS A 535 6.19 16.64 -13.41
C LYS A 535 7.45 15.76 -13.49
N SER A 536 8.41 16.06 -12.64
CA SER A 536 9.60 15.28 -12.35
C SER A 536 9.71 15.18 -10.83
N HIS A 537 10.41 14.16 -10.32
CA HIS A 537 10.58 13.99 -8.88
C HIS A 537 11.14 15.28 -8.23
N LYS A 538 12.12 15.92 -8.89
CA LYS A 538 12.74 17.20 -8.49
C LYS A 538 11.79 18.40 -8.42
N ALA A 539 10.63 18.39 -9.08
CA ALA A 539 9.64 19.47 -8.94
C ALA A 539 8.81 19.32 -7.66
N ILE A 540 8.56 18.08 -7.24
CA ILE A 540 7.67 17.73 -6.11
C ILE A 540 8.46 17.51 -4.81
N ASP A 541 9.71 17.05 -4.91
CA ASP A 541 10.72 17.10 -3.84
C ASP A 541 11.39 18.50 -3.73
N GLY A 542 11.17 19.36 -4.73
CA GLY A 542 11.77 20.68 -4.88
C GLY A 542 13.27 20.66 -5.25
N LYS A 543 13.79 21.80 -5.70
CA LYS A 543 15.24 22.06 -5.65
C LYS A 543 15.64 22.29 -4.19
N VAL A 544 15.76 21.22 -3.41
CA VAL A 544 16.34 21.29 -2.06
C VAL A 544 17.76 21.85 -2.18
N ASN A 545 17.93 23.12 -1.82
CA ASN A 545 19.24 23.64 -1.47
C ASN A 545 19.69 22.82 -0.24
N PRO A 546 20.79 22.05 -0.32
CA PRO A 546 21.14 21.07 0.72
C PRO A 546 21.42 21.71 2.09
N LEU A 547 21.54 23.04 2.15
CA LEU A 547 21.73 23.83 3.36
C LEU A 547 20.43 24.44 3.94
N ARG A 548 19.24 24.15 3.38
CA ARG A 548 17.94 24.64 3.92
C ARG A 548 16.83 23.57 3.90
N HIS A 549 16.57 23.03 5.10
CA HIS A 549 15.31 22.41 5.56
C HIS A 549 14.42 21.68 4.53
N ARG A 550 14.69 20.39 4.36
CA ARG A 550 13.81 19.38 3.74
C ARG A 550 12.35 19.44 4.23
N GLU A 551 12.14 19.82 5.48
CA GLU A 551 10.83 19.99 6.14
C GLU A 551 9.90 20.94 5.35
N THR A 552 10.46 21.93 4.65
CA THR A 552 9.68 22.88 3.82
C THR A 552 9.01 22.23 2.60
N GLY A 553 9.65 21.22 2.00
CA GLY A 553 9.11 20.51 0.83
C GLY A 553 8.01 19.52 1.21
N GLU A 554 8.20 18.75 2.29
CA GLU A 554 7.19 17.82 2.82
C GLU A 554 5.93 18.60 3.30
N ALA A 555 6.10 19.79 3.89
CA ALA A 555 5.02 20.69 4.25
C ALA A 555 4.26 21.24 3.02
N ARG A 556 4.94 21.95 2.10
CA ARG A 556 4.32 22.55 0.91
C ARG A 556 3.58 21.52 0.05
N ARG A 557 4.11 20.29 -0.06
CA ARG A 557 3.43 19.20 -0.77
C ARG A 557 2.12 18.80 -0.08
N THR A 558 2.11 18.77 1.24
CA THR A 558 0.89 18.50 2.03
C THR A 558 -0.13 19.61 1.82
N ASP A 559 0.29 20.89 1.81
CA ASP A 559 -0.58 22.04 1.56
C ASP A 559 -1.20 22.01 0.14
N LEU A 560 -0.41 21.69 -0.89
CA LEU A 560 -0.90 21.47 -2.27
C LEU A 560 -1.93 20.33 -2.33
N VAL A 561 -1.60 19.20 -1.70
CA VAL A 561 -2.48 18.02 -1.66
C VAL A 561 -3.79 18.32 -0.93
N ASP A 562 -3.75 19.11 0.14
CA ASP A 562 -4.93 19.54 0.89
C ASP A 562 -5.78 20.55 0.09
N LEU A 563 -5.17 21.48 -0.64
CA LEU A 563 -5.87 22.35 -1.60
C LEU A 563 -6.53 21.55 -2.73
N CYS A 564 -5.83 20.59 -3.33
CA CYS A 564 -6.40 19.72 -4.35
C CYS A 564 -7.56 18.86 -3.78
N ARG A 565 -7.48 18.44 -2.51
CA ARG A 565 -8.58 17.76 -1.82
C ARG A 565 -9.76 18.69 -1.54
N GLU A 566 -9.52 19.97 -1.24
CA GLU A 566 -10.57 20.99 -1.11
C GLU A 566 -11.35 21.15 -2.42
N ILE A 567 -10.63 21.25 -3.54
CA ILE A 567 -11.21 21.33 -4.90
C ILE A 567 -12.04 20.08 -5.21
N HIS A 568 -11.54 18.88 -4.90
CA HIS A 568 -12.31 17.64 -5.07
C HIS A 568 -13.56 17.59 -4.18
N ARG A 569 -13.47 17.96 -2.89
CA ARG A 569 -14.62 18.02 -1.97
C ARG A 569 -15.68 19.02 -2.42
N TRP A 570 -15.28 20.21 -2.87
CA TRP A 570 -16.22 21.21 -3.41
C TRP A 570 -16.88 20.73 -4.71
N THR A 571 -16.10 20.20 -5.66
CA THR A 571 -16.68 19.72 -6.93
C THR A 571 -17.56 18.49 -6.73
N ASP A 572 -17.20 17.52 -5.88
CA ASP A 572 -18.07 16.41 -5.48
C ASP A 572 -19.41 16.93 -4.97
N ALA A 573 -19.39 17.85 -4.00
CA ALA A 573 -20.60 18.44 -3.42
C ALA A 573 -21.45 19.18 -4.47
N ARG A 574 -20.85 19.97 -5.37
CA ARG A 574 -21.61 20.72 -6.38
C ARG A 574 -22.14 19.84 -7.51
N PHE A 575 -21.41 18.81 -7.94
CA PHE A 575 -21.92 17.83 -8.89
C PHE A 575 -23.12 17.04 -8.32
N MET A 576 -23.10 16.64 -7.05
CA MET A 576 -24.27 16.02 -6.39
C MET A 576 -25.46 17.00 -6.27
N ASN A 577 -25.23 18.27 -5.92
CA ASN A 577 -26.31 19.29 -5.91
C ASN A 577 -26.91 19.52 -7.31
N LEU A 578 -26.13 19.32 -8.37
CA LEU A 578 -26.58 19.37 -9.77
C LEU A 578 -27.06 18.00 -10.30
N ARG A 579 -27.33 17.04 -9.40
CA ARG A 579 -27.86 15.69 -9.69
C ARG A 579 -26.99 14.84 -10.63
N PHE A 580 -25.70 15.14 -10.76
CA PHE A 580 -24.80 14.36 -11.63
C PHE A 580 -24.53 12.94 -11.11
N ASP A 581 -24.87 12.61 -9.86
CA ASP A 581 -24.84 11.23 -9.36
C ASP A 581 -26.18 10.47 -9.50
N GLU A 582 -27.15 11.00 -10.23
CA GLU A 582 -28.31 10.22 -10.69
C GLU A 582 -27.96 9.42 -11.96
N GLU A 583 -28.73 8.36 -12.22
CA GLU A 583 -28.53 7.43 -13.34
C GLU A 583 -29.53 7.69 -14.47
N ASP A 584 -29.04 7.63 -15.70
CA ASP A 584 -29.87 7.71 -16.91
C ASP A 584 -30.65 6.41 -17.17
N ASN A 585 -31.52 6.42 -18.18
CA ASN A 585 -32.29 5.25 -18.61
C ASN A 585 -31.42 4.06 -19.11
N SER A 586 -30.09 4.19 -19.17
CA SER A 586 -29.12 3.13 -19.47
C SER A 586 -28.34 2.65 -18.23
N GLY A 587 -28.65 3.16 -17.04
CA GLY A 587 -27.92 2.85 -15.80
C GLY A 587 -26.53 3.50 -15.71
N ARG A 588 -26.23 4.52 -16.54
CA ARG A 588 -24.99 5.30 -16.45
C ARG A 588 -25.24 6.56 -15.65
N ARG A 589 -24.28 6.98 -14.83
CA ARG A 589 -24.42 8.22 -14.06
C ARG A 589 -24.33 9.44 -14.97
N HIS A 590 -25.10 10.49 -14.68
CA HIS A 590 -25.01 11.75 -15.43
C HIS A 590 -23.58 12.32 -15.43
N TYR A 591 -22.78 12.08 -14.39
CA TYR A 591 -21.35 12.41 -14.36
C TYR A 591 -20.50 11.58 -15.34
N GLU A 592 -20.80 10.30 -15.55
CA GLU A 592 -20.10 9.47 -16.55
C GLU A 592 -20.42 9.95 -17.96
N ASN A 593 -21.71 10.23 -18.22
CA ASN A 593 -22.15 10.90 -19.45
C ASN A 593 -21.47 12.27 -19.59
N PHE A 594 -21.22 13.01 -18.52
CA PHE A 594 -20.54 14.32 -18.56
C PHE A 594 -19.07 14.22 -18.94
N VAL A 595 -18.35 13.23 -18.41
CA VAL A 595 -17.00 12.92 -18.88
C VAL A 595 -17.03 12.43 -20.32
N ALA A 596 -18.01 11.61 -20.72
CA ALA A 596 -18.17 11.20 -22.11
C ALA A 596 -18.45 12.38 -23.08
N ALA A 597 -19.24 13.37 -22.64
CA ALA A 597 -19.50 14.61 -23.36
C ALA A 597 -18.23 15.45 -23.56
N HIS A 598 -17.43 15.60 -22.50
CA HIS A 598 -16.13 16.26 -22.57
C HIS A 598 -15.17 15.51 -23.51
N LEU A 599 -15.04 14.19 -23.40
CA LEU A 599 -14.17 13.37 -24.26
C LEU A 599 -14.62 13.40 -25.73
N ASN A 600 -15.92 13.46 -25.98
CA ASN A 600 -16.51 13.65 -27.30
C ASN A 600 -16.07 14.98 -27.92
N MET A 601 -16.36 16.08 -27.21
CA MET A 601 -15.97 17.43 -27.61
C MET A 601 -14.44 17.55 -27.79
N ALA A 602 -13.66 16.96 -26.88
CA ALA A 602 -12.20 16.92 -26.93
C ALA A 602 -11.66 16.16 -28.16
N THR A 603 -12.29 15.05 -28.54
CA THR A 603 -11.95 14.30 -29.76
C THR A 603 -12.16 15.17 -30.99
N TYR A 604 -13.32 15.81 -31.13
CA TYR A 604 -13.62 16.69 -32.28
C TYR A 604 -12.73 17.94 -32.30
N ALA A 605 -12.41 18.53 -31.15
CA ALA A 605 -11.44 19.61 -31.02
C ALA A 605 -10.06 19.18 -31.56
N THR A 606 -9.55 18.01 -31.15
CA THR A 606 -8.28 17.45 -31.63
C THR A 606 -8.30 17.11 -33.12
N ILE A 607 -9.36 16.47 -33.62
CA ILE A 607 -9.57 16.19 -35.07
C ILE A 607 -9.51 17.48 -35.87
N SER A 608 -10.22 18.52 -35.43
CA SER A 608 -10.31 19.81 -36.13
C SER A 608 -8.99 20.56 -36.26
N ILE A 609 -7.96 20.18 -35.48
CA ILE A 609 -6.60 20.68 -35.61
C ILE A 609 -5.83 19.88 -36.66
N TYR A 610 -5.87 18.54 -36.58
CA TYR A 610 -5.23 17.66 -37.58
C TYR A 610 -5.76 17.88 -39.00
N ASP A 611 -7.02 18.30 -39.16
CA ASP A 611 -7.62 18.58 -40.47
C ASP A 611 -7.35 19.99 -41.02
N LYS A 612 -6.86 20.93 -40.19
CA LYS A 612 -6.76 22.36 -40.55
C LYS A 612 -5.37 22.97 -40.41
N ILE A 613 -4.50 22.39 -39.58
CA ILE A 613 -3.18 22.94 -39.26
C ILE A 613 -2.12 21.84 -39.46
N PRO A 614 -1.24 21.97 -40.48
CA PRO A 614 -0.15 21.04 -40.72
C PRO A 614 0.73 20.82 -39.49
N GLU A 615 1.26 19.60 -39.32
CA GLU A 615 2.13 19.26 -38.18
C GLU A 615 3.38 20.16 -38.09
N SER A 616 3.90 20.61 -39.22
CA SER A 616 5.00 21.58 -39.34
C SER A 616 4.71 22.97 -38.75
N GLU A 617 3.43 23.35 -38.63
CA GLU A 617 3.00 24.66 -38.09
C GLU A 617 2.75 24.63 -36.58
N LEU A 618 2.72 23.44 -35.96
CA LEU A 618 2.53 23.25 -34.52
C LEU A 618 3.74 22.55 -33.86
N PRO A 619 4.98 23.04 -34.05
CA PRO A 619 6.16 22.40 -33.50
C PRO A 619 6.15 22.42 -31.96
N SER A 620 6.73 21.39 -31.37
CA SER A 620 7.30 21.50 -30.02
C SER A 620 8.59 22.32 -30.15
N CYS A 621 8.68 23.46 -29.48
CA CYS A 621 9.82 24.38 -29.61
C CYS A 621 10.26 24.96 -28.26
N PRO A 622 11.51 25.48 -28.15
CA PRO A 622 11.92 26.23 -26.97
C PRO A 622 11.01 27.44 -26.77
N LEU A 623 10.77 27.84 -25.52
CA LEU A 623 9.87 28.96 -25.19
C LEU A 623 10.28 30.27 -25.91
N GLU A 624 11.56 30.46 -26.19
CA GLU A 624 12.08 31.63 -26.90
C GLU A 624 11.84 31.64 -28.42
N SER A 625 11.22 30.59 -28.99
CA SER A 625 11.01 30.50 -30.44
C SER A 625 9.98 31.51 -30.98
N THR A 626 10.36 32.25 -32.02
CA THR A 626 9.47 33.14 -32.79
C THR A 626 8.42 32.39 -33.63
N LYS A 627 8.46 31.06 -33.66
CA LYS A 627 7.57 30.21 -34.48
C LYS A 627 6.14 30.07 -33.94
N VAL A 628 5.86 30.50 -32.71
CA VAL A 628 4.52 30.32 -32.11
C VAL A 628 3.53 31.36 -32.63
N SER A 629 2.29 30.93 -32.87
CA SER A 629 1.17 31.78 -33.32
C SER A 629 1.04 33.08 -32.52
N LYS A 630 0.85 34.21 -33.23
CA LYS A 630 0.65 35.54 -32.63
C LYS A 630 -0.46 35.57 -31.58
N ARG A 631 -1.48 34.72 -31.75
CA ARG A 631 -2.59 34.52 -30.80
C ARG A 631 -2.12 34.23 -29.37
N HIS A 632 -1.04 33.45 -29.23
CA HIS A 632 -0.51 33.02 -27.94
C HIS A 632 0.61 33.92 -27.40
N GLN A 633 1.03 34.98 -28.13
CA GLN A 633 2.15 35.82 -27.69
C GLN A 633 1.95 36.45 -26.30
N LYS A 634 0.71 36.79 -25.92
CA LYS A 634 0.43 37.26 -24.56
C LYS A 634 0.71 36.18 -23.49
N ILE A 635 0.20 34.96 -23.71
CA ILE A 635 0.44 33.82 -22.80
C ILE A 635 1.93 33.51 -22.71
N LEU A 636 2.64 33.52 -23.85
CA LEU A 636 4.08 33.29 -23.88
C LEU A 636 4.85 34.37 -23.15
N GLN A 637 4.49 35.65 -23.29
CA GLN A 637 5.18 36.73 -22.58
C GLN A 637 4.99 36.59 -21.07
N GLU A 638 3.76 36.39 -20.59
CA GLU A 638 3.49 36.16 -19.16
C GLU A 638 4.17 34.90 -18.60
N VAL A 639 4.60 33.96 -19.45
CA VAL A 639 5.37 32.77 -19.08
C VAL A 639 6.89 32.99 -19.20
N LYS A 640 7.36 33.86 -20.10
CA LYS A 640 8.74 34.33 -20.18
C LYS A 640 9.10 35.31 -19.06
N ASP A 641 8.12 36.04 -18.54
CA ASP A 641 8.30 36.97 -17.42
C ASP A 641 8.41 36.22 -16.06
N LEU A 642 8.20 34.90 -16.04
CA LEU A 642 8.42 34.05 -14.87
C LEU A 642 9.92 33.86 -14.56
N ASP A 643 10.24 33.67 -13.28
CA ASP A 643 11.59 33.33 -12.82
C ASP A 643 12.13 32.05 -13.49
N GLU A 644 13.44 32.04 -13.76
CA GLU A 644 14.12 30.95 -14.49
C GLU A 644 13.99 29.58 -13.80
N SER A 645 13.82 29.54 -12.47
CA SER A 645 13.64 28.28 -11.74
C SER A 645 12.29 27.59 -11.99
N ILE A 646 11.26 28.35 -12.36
CA ILE A 646 9.88 27.87 -12.61
C ILE A 646 9.49 27.93 -14.10
N ARG A 647 10.22 28.68 -14.92
CA ARG A 647 9.93 28.88 -16.35
C ARG A 647 10.02 27.56 -17.13
N PRO A 648 8.98 27.16 -17.88
CA PRO A 648 9.03 25.95 -18.69
C PRO A 648 9.98 26.17 -19.89
N PRO A 649 10.99 25.30 -20.11
CA PRO A 649 11.96 25.51 -21.18
C PRO A 649 11.41 25.29 -22.60
N TRP A 650 10.27 24.60 -22.72
CA TRP A 650 9.64 24.23 -24.00
C TRP A 650 8.13 24.51 -23.97
N VAL A 651 7.57 24.75 -25.15
CA VAL A 651 6.14 24.91 -25.39
C VAL A 651 5.64 23.94 -26.47
N LEU A 652 4.53 23.27 -26.19
CA LEU A 652 3.82 22.40 -27.14
C LEU A 652 2.73 23.21 -27.87
N CYS A 653 3.07 23.78 -29.03
CA CYS A 653 2.14 24.63 -29.80
C CYS A 653 0.80 23.93 -30.11
N ARG A 654 0.83 22.63 -30.42
CA ARG A 654 -0.37 21.80 -30.63
C ARG A 654 -1.29 21.79 -29.40
N LEU A 655 -0.73 21.80 -28.19
CA LEU A 655 -1.53 21.71 -26.96
C LEU A 655 -2.21 23.04 -26.60
N LEU A 656 -1.56 24.17 -26.91
CA LEU A 656 -2.20 25.50 -26.84
C LEU A 656 -3.44 25.55 -27.75
N GLU A 657 -3.29 25.23 -29.05
CA GLU A 657 -4.45 25.22 -29.96
C GLU A 657 -5.49 24.15 -29.57
N THR A 658 -5.09 23.01 -28.98
CA THR A 658 -6.02 22.00 -28.48
C THR A 658 -6.90 22.54 -27.34
N ALA A 659 -6.30 23.24 -26.38
CA ALA A 659 -7.03 23.88 -25.29
C ALA A 659 -7.93 25.03 -25.78
N GLU A 660 -7.48 25.79 -26.79
CA GLU A 660 -8.30 26.80 -27.47
C GLU A 660 -9.53 26.19 -28.16
N GLN A 661 -9.36 25.06 -28.86
CA GLN A 661 -10.51 24.35 -29.44
C GLN A 661 -11.41 23.72 -28.36
N TYR A 662 -10.89 23.28 -27.21
CA TYR A 662 -11.73 22.77 -26.11
C TYR A 662 -12.74 23.82 -25.63
N VAL A 663 -12.28 25.05 -25.37
CA VAL A 663 -13.16 26.14 -24.94
C VAL A 663 -14.15 26.50 -26.05
N LYS A 664 -13.68 26.62 -27.30
CA LYS A 664 -14.53 26.97 -28.45
C LYS A 664 -15.63 25.93 -28.70
N GLN A 665 -15.31 24.64 -28.67
CA GLN A 665 -16.25 23.55 -28.94
C GLN A 665 -17.21 23.28 -27.76
N MET A 666 -16.83 23.69 -26.53
CA MET A 666 -17.76 23.72 -25.39
C MET A 666 -18.82 24.83 -25.56
N GLN A 667 -18.42 26.02 -26.02
CA GLN A 667 -19.32 27.17 -26.19
C GLN A 667 -20.10 27.15 -27.52
N THR A 668 -19.57 26.53 -28.58
CA THR A 668 -20.16 26.55 -29.94
C THR A 668 -19.91 25.24 -30.70
N GLY A 669 -20.96 24.56 -31.15
CA GLY A 669 -20.89 23.43 -32.08
C GLY A 669 -21.96 22.36 -31.86
N ASP A 670 -22.19 21.50 -32.85
CA ASP A 670 -23.16 20.40 -32.77
C ASP A 670 -22.77 19.36 -31.70
N HIS A 671 -21.47 19.27 -31.40
CA HIS A 671 -20.89 18.40 -30.37
C HIS A 671 -20.74 19.09 -29.01
N ALA A 672 -21.43 20.22 -28.77
CA ALA A 672 -21.38 20.95 -27.52
C ALA A 672 -21.78 20.06 -26.33
N VAL A 673 -21.06 20.23 -25.22
CA VAL A 673 -21.21 19.42 -23.99
C VAL A 673 -22.63 19.50 -23.43
N ALA A 674 -23.31 20.64 -23.59
CA ALA A 674 -24.68 20.84 -23.12
C ALA A 674 -25.71 20.00 -23.91
N ASN A 675 -25.66 20.03 -25.25
CA ASN A 675 -26.58 19.28 -26.11
C ASN A 675 -26.57 17.79 -25.76
N TYR A 676 -25.37 17.19 -25.73
CA TYR A 676 -25.15 15.79 -25.40
C TYR A 676 -25.74 15.40 -24.03
N ILE A 677 -25.69 16.31 -23.05
CA ILE A 677 -26.14 16.06 -21.67
C ILE A 677 -27.65 16.23 -21.51
N GLN A 678 -28.25 17.18 -22.24
CA GLN A 678 -29.69 17.41 -22.27
C GLN A 678 -30.42 16.31 -23.05
N GLU A 679 -29.85 15.83 -24.16
CA GLU A 679 -30.29 14.61 -24.88
C GLU A 679 -30.39 13.37 -23.96
N ARG A 680 -29.59 13.33 -22.89
CA ARG A 680 -29.51 12.22 -21.94
C ARG A 680 -30.28 12.48 -20.65
N GLY A 681 -31.24 13.41 -20.70
CA GLY A 681 -32.24 13.64 -19.65
C GLY A 681 -31.85 14.61 -18.54
N SER A 682 -30.67 15.25 -18.61
CA SER A 682 -30.28 16.24 -17.61
C SER A 682 -31.12 17.51 -17.73
N SER A 683 -31.67 17.96 -16.60
CA SER A 683 -32.44 19.21 -16.49
C SER A 683 -31.58 20.48 -16.36
N CYS A 684 -30.25 20.37 -16.48
CA CYS A 684 -29.33 21.51 -16.32
C CYS A 684 -29.40 22.47 -17.51
N LYS A 685 -29.41 23.78 -17.25
CA LYS A 685 -29.39 24.84 -18.28
C LYS A 685 -27.99 24.96 -18.90
N GLN A 686 -27.92 25.50 -20.12
CA GLN A 686 -26.66 25.77 -20.84
C GLN A 686 -25.58 26.41 -19.94
N ALA A 687 -25.95 27.47 -19.22
CA ALA A 687 -25.04 28.23 -18.36
C ALA A 687 -24.59 27.46 -17.10
N GLU A 688 -25.40 26.53 -16.60
CA GLU A 688 -25.08 25.63 -15.48
C GLU A 688 -24.11 24.54 -15.95
N ILE A 689 -24.31 23.99 -17.16
CA ILE A 689 -23.41 23.00 -17.75
C ILE A 689 -22.05 23.62 -18.10
N GLU A 690 -22.00 24.87 -18.58
CA GLU A 690 -20.73 25.60 -18.76
C GLU A 690 -19.98 25.79 -17.43
N THR A 691 -20.65 26.25 -16.37
CA THR A 691 -20.02 26.38 -15.04
C THR A 691 -19.55 25.02 -14.50
N ALA A 692 -20.35 23.97 -14.68
CA ALA A 692 -19.99 22.59 -14.33
C ALA A 692 -18.80 22.05 -15.15
N TRP A 693 -18.62 22.51 -16.38
CA TRP A 693 -17.47 22.13 -17.22
C TRP A 693 -16.19 22.80 -16.73
N TRP A 694 -16.24 24.08 -16.37
CA TRP A 694 -15.11 24.76 -15.72
C TRP A 694 -14.74 24.10 -14.38
N MET A 695 -15.72 23.65 -13.58
CA MET A 695 -15.49 22.81 -12.40
C MET A 695 -14.79 21.49 -12.75
N LEU A 696 -15.20 20.81 -13.82
CA LEU A 696 -14.59 19.55 -14.30
C LEU A 696 -13.12 19.75 -14.69
N MET A 697 -12.80 20.85 -15.39
CA MET A 697 -11.42 21.16 -15.79
C MET A 697 -10.53 21.42 -14.57
N VAL A 698 -10.99 22.26 -13.63
CA VAL A 698 -10.23 22.56 -12.39
C VAL A 698 -10.07 21.31 -11.51
N ARG A 699 -11.07 20.43 -11.45
CA ARG A 699 -10.99 19.12 -10.78
C ARG A 699 -9.92 18.23 -11.41
N GLY A 700 -9.91 18.07 -12.73
CA GLY A 700 -8.91 17.23 -13.40
C GLY A 700 -7.48 17.77 -13.28
N ILE A 701 -7.31 19.10 -13.27
CA ILE A 701 -6.03 19.76 -12.99
C ILE A 701 -5.58 19.50 -11.54
N ALA A 702 -6.49 19.60 -10.56
CA ALA A 702 -6.21 19.32 -9.16
C ALA A 702 -5.85 17.84 -8.90
N TRP A 703 -6.60 16.89 -9.49
CA TRP A 703 -6.24 15.47 -9.44
C TRP A 703 -4.82 15.26 -9.96
N ASN A 704 -4.48 15.91 -11.09
CA ASN A 704 -3.17 15.85 -11.68
C ASN A 704 -2.08 16.50 -10.81
N MET A 705 -2.29 17.66 -10.21
CA MET A 705 -1.26 18.28 -9.35
C MET A 705 -1.01 17.46 -8.06
N SER A 706 -2.03 16.73 -7.58
CA SER A 706 -1.92 15.90 -6.36
C SER A 706 -1.27 14.51 -6.52
N THR A 707 -0.83 14.11 -7.72
CA THR A 707 -0.45 12.71 -8.02
C THR A 707 0.82 12.56 -8.88
N VAL A 708 1.54 11.45 -8.70
CA VAL A 708 2.69 11.04 -9.54
C VAL A 708 2.56 9.57 -9.92
N SER A 709 2.37 9.29 -11.22
CA SER A 709 2.51 7.92 -11.76
C SER A 709 3.97 7.61 -12.04
N LEU A 710 4.39 6.37 -11.80
CA LEU A 710 5.80 5.94 -11.84
C LEU A 710 6.21 5.14 -13.10
N GLY A 711 5.26 4.66 -13.90
CA GLY A 711 5.51 4.04 -15.21
C GLY A 711 6.61 2.96 -15.25
N TRP A 712 6.53 1.96 -14.37
CA TRP A 712 7.68 1.08 -14.06
C TRP A 712 7.36 -0.42 -14.07
N GLY A 713 7.47 -1.07 -15.23
CA GLY A 713 7.28 -2.53 -15.40
C GLY A 713 5.98 -2.91 -16.12
N ASP A 714 5.65 -4.21 -16.10
CA ASP A 714 4.62 -4.80 -16.96
C ASP A 714 3.19 -4.77 -16.37
N PRO A 715 2.15 -4.44 -17.16
CA PRO A 715 0.78 -4.27 -16.67
C PRO A 715 0.21 -5.41 -15.84
N ILE A 716 -0.30 -5.10 -14.64
CA ILE A 716 -1.01 -6.04 -13.77
C ILE A 716 -2.50 -6.08 -14.16
N PRO A 717 -3.11 -7.24 -14.46
CA PRO A 717 -4.54 -7.35 -14.77
C PRO A 717 -5.48 -7.06 -13.60
N ALA A 718 -6.64 -6.48 -13.92
CA ALA A 718 -7.68 -6.14 -12.94
C ALA A 718 -8.23 -7.35 -12.16
N SER A 719 -8.14 -8.55 -12.72
CA SER A 719 -8.53 -9.81 -12.07
C SER A 719 -7.68 -10.16 -10.84
N PHE A 720 -6.50 -9.58 -10.66
CA PHE A 720 -5.67 -9.81 -9.49
C PHE A 720 -6.12 -9.02 -8.25
N TYR A 721 -6.85 -7.91 -8.40
CA TYR A 721 -7.10 -6.97 -7.30
C TYR A 721 -7.88 -7.60 -6.12
N ASP A 722 -9.09 -8.12 -6.38
CA ASP A 722 -9.90 -8.83 -5.38
C ASP A 722 -9.63 -10.37 -5.42
N ASN A 723 -8.43 -10.80 -5.84
CA ASN A 723 -8.14 -12.22 -5.97
C ASN A 723 -7.86 -12.85 -4.59
N HIS A 724 -8.88 -13.54 -4.07
CA HIS A 724 -8.89 -14.18 -2.76
C HIS A 724 -8.34 -15.62 -2.75
N VAL A 725 -7.76 -16.13 -3.85
CA VAL A 725 -7.11 -17.45 -3.85
C VAL A 725 -6.01 -17.48 -2.80
N PRO A 726 -6.01 -18.44 -1.85
CA PRO A 726 -4.97 -18.55 -0.85
C PRO A 726 -3.70 -19.14 -1.46
N VAL A 727 -2.57 -18.51 -1.18
CA VAL A 727 -1.23 -19.00 -1.53
C VAL A 727 -0.34 -18.98 -0.29
N TRP A 728 0.70 -19.80 -0.32
CA TRP A 728 1.58 -20.01 0.82
C TRP A 728 2.88 -19.23 0.62
N ILE A 729 3.52 -18.79 1.70
CA ILE A 729 4.79 -18.06 1.62
C ILE A 729 5.82 -18.50 2.68
N THR A 730 7.09 -18.59 2.26
CA THR A 730 8.26 -19.09 2.99
C THR A 730 9.53 -18.27 2.70
#